data_AF-A0A6C1TXX4-F1
#
_entry.id   AF-A0A6C1TXX4-F1
#
_cell.length_a   1.000
_cell.length_b   1.000
_cell.length_c   1.000
_cell.angle_alpha   90.00
_cell.angle_beta   90.00
_cell.angle_gamma   90.00
#
_symmetry.space_group_name_H-M   'P 1'
#
loop_
_entity.id
_entity.type
_entity.pdbx_description
1 polymer ?
#
loop_
_entity_poly.entity_id
_entity_poly.type
_entity_poly.pdbx_seq_one_letter_code
_entity_poly.pdbx_strand_id
1 'polypeptide(L)'
;MPHRNSFFLPADQRHTQLSECEGRKIVYLNSRHVSWDAVRQSLDITSRHLTFAMTGAYKNMDKSRSPIPLRPAQEPYLRGQLAHPDSLAYAVANLMFYEAEGLTSDMVWDCITQAIDEATSIHYYLTRDDEGSWWNVLGTSSAESHQFVDLSDSDDPAAAMRELVDAQWQTPIPILGPGVSHRSVVAKLGEGRYAWFGGCHHAAIDGWGGMLLRRRASELIAAAVAGLDAPPRRTGTFEHFATETSRSTTDPGSVHFWLAQLENMPRTLSFSDRTAPPADLPIRRVERLPIATLDNLGAESGASWRDFTAALVLSYIRAMTQENAVIAGFPVSGRHTPLAKANHATSNTTLPLRVAFEPGDTIFDISRRFRATLKASYQHQDVLLSDLTNTDPSLFLAPRLFGPLVNIIPFHDAIEYGTLDTQYEVWSYGPIDDFSLTIQPTDSLHLEIEMLANPRVYTADECSAHARRFMDWCGAIIADPTAPLDSLVALTADEAAAHELLSRTRADAEKDSSEWGAVLTPHELAGLAQHTVNADVSGLKLVGPAGFAVPAGRVGRVIALTDQGERDTGLRASLELVDAHRPALRYHGRATDVVRARECDVEKGAVVQAVREFAQSRYPGERVGYDDVEVGVGKHAVTATVPWELTAQDTRHLRELVGRYTPARIRFANASPS
;
A
#
# COMPACT_ATOMS: atom_id res chain seq x y z
N MET A 1 29.06 -25.16 -10.96
CA MET A 1 29.66 -25.50 -9.65
C MET A 1 31.08 -24.97 -9.64
N PRO A 2 31.43 -23.94 -8.85
CA PRO A 2 32.84 -23.62 -8.62
C PRO A 2 33.43 -24.63 -7.62
N HIS A 3 34.70 -24.97 -7.81
CA HIS A 3 35.43 -25.99 -7.05
C HIS A 3 35.46 -25.68 -5.54
N ARG A 4 34.90 -26.57 -4.70
CA ARG A 4 35.11 -26.56 -3.24
C ARG A 4 36.45 -27.20 -2.91
N ASN A 5 37.43 -26.41 -2.45
CA ASN A 5 38.61 -26.94 -1.78
C ASN A 5 38.24 -27.20 -0.31
N SER A 6 38.07 -28.46 0.07
CA SER A 6 37.79 -28.85 1.45
C SER A 6 39.09 -29.07 2.22
N PHE A 7 39.30 -28.33 3.31
CA PHE A 7 40.40 -28.59 4.25
C PHE A 7 39.87 -29.29 5.50
N PHE A 8 40.59 -30.30 6.00
CA PHE A 8 40.29 -31.02 7.24
C PHE A 8 41.14 -30.48 8.40
N LEU A 9 40.51 -30.34 9.57
CA LEU A 9 41.13 -29.85 10.80
C LEU A 9 41.76 -30.98 11.64
N PRO A 10 42.59 -30.68 12.66
CA PRO A 10 43.26 -31.67 13.50
C PRO A 10 42.31 -32.70 14.15
N ALA A 11 42.87 -33.81 14.64
CA ALA A 11 42.14 -35.04 14.97
C ALA A 11 41.07 -34.92 16.07
N ASP A 12 41.06 -33.84 16.84
CA ASP A 12 40.08 -33.45 17.86
C ASP A 12 38.88 -32.65 17.31
N GLN A 13 38.95 -32.18 16.06
CA GLN A 13 37.94 -31.37 15.37
C GLN A 13 37.31 -32.08 14.16
N ARG A 14 37.08 -33.40 14.24
CA ARG A 14 36.49 -34.23 13.15
C ARG A 14 35.10 -33.80 12.68
N HIS A 15 34.50 -32.81 13.32
CA HIS A 15 33.17 -32.28 13.03
C HIS A 15 33.19 -30.95 12.27
N THR A 16 34.36 -30.50 11.79
CA THR A 16 34.52 -29.17 11.19
C THR A 16 35.09 -29.25 9.78
N GLN A 17 34.47 -28.59 8.80
CA GLN A 17 34.99 -28.46 7.43
C GLN A 17 35.19 -26.99 7.06
N LEU A 18 36.29 -26.64 6.40
CA LEU A 18 36.53 -25.29 5.88
C LEU A 18 36.29 -25.25 4.37
N SER A 19 35.56 -24.23 3.89
CA SER A 19 35.37 -23.91 2.47
C SER A 19 35.57 -22.42 2.24
N GLU A 20 35.90 -22.01 1.01
CA GLU A 20 36.01 -20.60 0.61
C GLU A 20 34.91 -20.29 -0.42
N CYS A 21 34.15 -19.21 -0.22
CA CYS A 21 33.10 -18.75 -1.12
C CYS A 21 33.10 -17.22 -1.18
N GLU A 22 33.26 -16.64 -2.38
CA GLU A 22 33.22 -15.18 -2.61
C GLU A 22 34.16 -14.36 -1.70
N GLY A 23 35.36 -14.90 -1.41
CA GLY A 23 36.34 -14.25 -0.53
C GLY A 23 36.05 -14.39 0.98
N ARG A 24 34.99 -15.13 1.36
CA ARG A 24 34.69 -15.51 2.74
C ARG A 24 35.10 -16.95 3.04
N LYS A 25 35.71 -17.16 4.20
CA LYS A 25 35.99 -18.51 4.73
C LYS A 25 34.77 -19.00 5.50
N ILE A 26 34.12 -20.04 5.00
CA ILE A 26 32.98 -20.69 5.64
C ILE A 26 33.47 -21.90 6.42
N VAL A 27 33.18 -21.94 7.71
CA VAL A 27 33.47 -23.08 8.58
C VAL A 27 32.16 -23.81 8.87
N TYR A 28 32.04 -25.04 8.38
CA TYR A 28 30.90 -25.91 8.63
C TYR A 28 31.11 -26.71 9.90
N LEU A 29 30.15 -26.63 10.83
CA LEU A 29 30.14 -27.43 12.06
C LEU A 29 29.06 -28.53 11.97
N ASN A 30 29.41 -29.75 12.39
CA ASN A 30 28.51 -30.92 12.44
C ASN A 30 28.01 -31.27 13.85
N SER A 31 28.36 -30.45 14.86
CA SER A 31 28.01 -30.66 16.28
C SER A 31 27.64 -29.34 16.96
N ARG A 32 26.68 -29.39 17.88
CA ARG A 32 26.23 -28.23 18.69
C ARG A 32 27.22 -27.84 19.79
N HIS A 33 28.10 -28.75 20.20
CA HIS A 33 28.93 -28.58 21.40
C HIS A 33 30.37 -28.14 21.10
N VAL A 34 30.57 -27.35 20.05
CA VAL A 34 31.90 -26.82 19.73
C VAL A 34 31.95 -25.37 20.22
N SER A 35 32.85 -25.06 21.15
CA SER A 35 33.02 -23.70 21.67
C SER A 35 33.52 -22.77 20.56
N TRP A 36 32.81 -21.67 20.33
CA TRP A 36 33.11 -20.71 19.26
C TRP A 36 34.49 -20.07 19.42
N ASP A 37 34.84 -19.71 20.66
CA ASP A 37 36.14 -19.13 20.98
C ASP A 37 37.27 -20.14 20.76
N ALA A 38 37.03 -21.43 21.04
CA ALA A 38 38.00 -22.49 20.79
C ALA A 38 38.27 -22.70 19.28
N VAL A 39 37.23 -22.62 18.43
CA VAL A 39 37.41 -22.73 16.97
C VAL A 39 38.21 -21.54 16.44
N ARG A 40 37.91 -20.32 16.91
CA ARG A 40 38.63 -19.10 16.53
C ARG A 40 40.11 -19.19 16.92
N GLN A 41 40.41 -19.61 18.15
CA GLN A 41 41.80 -19.80 18.62
C GLN A 41 42.53 -20.88 17.83
N SER A 42 41.87 -21.99 17.48
CA SER A 42 42.51 -23.10 16.76
C SER A 42 42.86 -22.80 15.30
N LEU A 43 42.17 -21.84 14.67
CA LEU A 43 42.31 -21.58 13.23
C LEU A 43 43.34 -20.48 12.92
N ASP A 44 43.80 -19.72 13.91
CA ASP A 44 44.73 -18.58 13.75
C ASP A 44 44.29 -17.60 12.63
N ILE A 45 42.98 -17.36 12.50
CA ILE A 45 42.42 -16.50 11.44
C ILE A 45 42.06 -15.14 12.02
N THR A 46 42.74 -14.10 11.54
CA THR A 46 42.34 -12.71 11.74
C THR A 46 41.06 -12.42 10.94
N SER A 47 39.98 -12.10 11.66
CA SER A 47 38.61 -11.94 11.19
C SER A 47 38.40 -10.68 10.36
N ARG A 48 38.16 -10.84 9.06
CA ARG A 48 37.28 -9.93 8.32
C ARG A 48 36.18 -10.62 7.52
N HIS A 49 36.27 -11.94 7.33
CA HIS A 49 35.38 -12.67 6.42
C HIS A 49 35.11 -14.12 6.85
N LEU A 50 35.00 -14.40 8.16
CA LEU A 50 34.61 -15.74 8.62
C LEU A 50 33.10 -15.85 8.84
N THR A 51 32.50 -16.86 8.24
CA THR A 51 31.10 -17.25 8.47
C THR A 51 31.08 -18.68 8.96
N PHE A 52 30.40 -18.95 10.06
CA PHE A 52 30.21 -20.30 10.55
C PHE A 52 28.78 -20.76 10.27
N ALA A 53 28.64 -22.03 9.89
CA ALA A 53 27.38 -22.57 9.40
C ALA A 53 27.19 -24.02 9.87
N MET A 54 26.03 -24.37 10.42
CA MET A 54 25.76 -25.75 10.86
C MET A 54 25.19 -26.59 9.72
N THR A 55 25.82 -27.73 9.40
CA THR A 55 25.24 -28.74 8.49
C THR A 55 24.64 -29.88 9.29
N GLY A 56 23.32 -29.92 9.42
CA GLY A 56 22.62 -31.05 10.02
C GLY A 56 21.14 -30.78 10.23
N ALA A 57 20.30 -31.74 9.83
CA ALA A 57 18.89 -31.77 10.21
C ALA A 57 18.80 -31.64 11.73
N TYR A 58 17.93 -30.74 12.21
CA TYR A 58 17.59 -30.62 13.63
C TYR A 58 17.33 -32.03 14.21
N LYS A 59 18.30 -32.57 14.97
CA LYS A 59 18.51 -34.02 15.21
C LYS A 59 17.37 -34.71 15.98
N ASN A 60 16.33 -33.98 16.37
CA ASN A 60 15.24 -34.45 17.22
C ASN A 60 13.86 -34.41 16.54
N MET A 61 13.76 -34.09 15.24
CA MET A 61 12.48 -34.15 14.54
C MET A 61 12.39 -35.43 13.72
N ASP A 62 11.54 -36.33 14.19
CA ASP A 62 11.28 -37.62 13.56
C ASP A 62 10.71 -37.42 12.15
N LYS A 63 11.48 -37.82 11.13
CA LYS A 63 11.07 -37.76 9.72
C LYS A 63 9.98 -38.78 9.38
N SER A 64 9.58 -39.65 10.32
CA SER A 64 8.41 -40.52 10.20
C SER A 64 7.07 -39.78 10.40
N ARG A 65 7.11 -38.49 10.73
CA ARG A 65 5.91 -37.66 10.96
C ARG A 65 5.08 -37.50 9.69
N SER A 66 3.78 -37.74 9.82
CA SER A 66 2.80 -37.55 8.74
C SER A 66 2.75 -36.10 8.26
N PRO A 67 2.60 -35.86 6.94
CA PRO A 67 2.30 -34.54 6.40
C PRO A 67 1.04 -33.93 7.05
N ILE A 68 1.06 -32.62 7.26
CA ILE A 68 -0.06 -31.86 7.83
C ILE A 68 -0.77 -31.13 6.68
N PRO A 69 -2.10 -31.21 6.51
CA PRO A 69 -2.81 -30.45 5.49
C PRO A 69 -2.53 -28.95 5.59
N LEU A 70 -2.54 -28.23 4.46
CA LEU A 70 -2.46 -26.77 4.46
C LEU A 70 -3.52 -26.18 5.41
N ARG A 71 -3.09 -25.34 6.35
CA ARG A 71 -4.03 -24.64 7.23
C ARG A 71 -4.57 -23.41 6.50
N PRO A 72 -5.84 -23.03 6.73
CA PRO A 72 -6.43 -21.95 5.95
C PRO A 72 -5.75 -20.58 6.11
N ALA A 73 -5.19 -20.28 7.30
CA ALA A 73 -4.42 -19.05 7.53
C ALA A 73 -3.10 -18.99 6.73
N GLN A 74 -2.60 -20.12 6.21
CA GLN A 74 -1.41 -20.17 5.35
C GLN A 74 -1.72 -19.86 3.88
N GLU A 75 -2.98 -20.05 3.46
CA GLU A 75 -3.40 -19.97 2.05
C GLU A 75 -3.11 -18.61 1.40
N PRO A 76 -3.40 -17.44 2.02
CA PRO A 76 -3.14 -16.15 1.39
C PRO A 76 -1.65 -15.94 1.07
N TYR A 77 -0.77 -16.35 1.99
CA TYR A 77 0.68 -16.23 1.83
C TYR A 77 1.23 -17.19 0.77
N LEU A 78 0.72 -18.43 0.73
CA LEU A 78 1.05 -19.40 -0.32
C LEU A 78 0.62 -18.88 -1.70
N ARG A 79 -0.63 -18.44 -1.85
CA ARG A 79 -1.15 -17.93 -3.13
C ARG A 79 -0.38 -16.70 -3.60
N GLY A 80 -0.07 -15.79 -2.67
CA GLY A 80 0.75 -14.62 -2.94
C GLY A 80 2.15 -14.98 -3.45
N GLN A 81 2.87 -15.86 -2.76
CA GLN A 81 4.19 -16.32 -3.20
C GLN A 81 4.13 -17.07 -4.54
N LEU A 82 3.08 -17.85 -4.81
CA LEU A 82 2.92 -18.52 -6.11
C LEU A 82 2.67 -17.52 -7.25
N ALA A 83 1.93 -16.43 -7.00
CA ALA A 83 1.70 -15.38 -7.98
C ALA A 83 2.96 -14.52 -8.21
N HIS A 84 3.80 -14.36 -7.20
CA HIS A 84 5.04 -13.59 -7.25
C HIS A 84 6.21 -14.39 -6.63
N PRO A 85 6.76 -15.39 -7.35
CA PRO A 85 7.75 -16.34 -6.80
C PRO A 85 9.01 -15.70 -6.24
N ASP A 86 9.43 -14.57 -6.78
CA ASP A 86 10.65 -13.86 -6.38
C ASP A 86 10.40 -12.76 -5.34
N SER A 87 9.16 -12.58 -4.87
CA SER A 87 8.84 -11.54 -3.90
C SER A 87 9.39 -11.86 -2.51
N LEU A 88 9.92 -10.83 -1.86
CA LEU A 88 10.45 -10.82 -0.50
C LEU A 88 9.36 -10.48 0.53
N ALA A 89 8.23 -9.95 0.07
CA ALA A 89 7.16 -9.38 0.88
C ALA A 89 6.50 -10.39 1.83
N TYR A 90 6.55 -11.68 1.51
CA TYR A 90 5.86 -12.72 2.27
C TYR A 90 6.68 -13.27 3.45
N ALA A 91 7.74 -12.57 3.87
CA ALA A 91 8.50 -12.89 5.06
C ALA A 91 8.24 -11.89 6.20
N VAL A 92 8.20 -12.40 7.43
CA VAL A 92 8.28 -11.59 8.65
C VAL A 92 9.69 -11.68 9.20
N ALA A 93 10.23 -10.56 9.67
CA ALA A 93 11.61 -10.53 10.14
C ALA A 93 11.86 -9.49 11.21
N ASN A 94 12.79 -9.83 12.09
CA ASN A 94 13.22 -8.99 13.19
C ASN A 94 14.74 -9.04 13.35
N LEU A 95 15.30 -7.94 13.84
CA LEU A 95 16.67 -7.83 14.29
C LEU A 95 16.68 -7.53 15.80
N MET A 96 17.31 -8.40 16.57
CA MET A 96 17.46 -8.27 18.02
C MET A 96 18.88 -7.85 18.35
N PHE A 97 19.05 -7.03 19.38
CA PHE A 97 20.34 -6.70 19.99
C PHE A 97 20.30 -7.11 21.46
N TYR A 98 21.38 -7.73 21.92
CA TYR A 98 21.54 -8.28 23.27
C TYR A 98 22.81 -7.72 23.90
N GLU A 99 22.69 -7.21 25.12
CA GLU A 99 23.83 -6.73 25.91
C GLU A 99 23.73 -7.21 27.36
N ALA A 100 24.77 -7.86 27.85
CA ALA A 100 24.91 -8.19 29.27
C ALA A 100 26.38 -8.46 29.64
N GLU A 101 26.75 -8.17 30.89
CA GLU A 101 28.03 -8.58 31.44
C GLU A 101 28.14 -10.12 31.47
N GLY A 102 29.26 -10.67 31.01
CA GLY A 102 29.48 -12.11 30.95
C GLY A 102 28.70 -12.85 29.85
N LEU A 103 27.97 -12.14 28.98
CA LEU A 103 27.32 -12.74 27.82
C LEU A 103 28.38 -13.24 26.81
N THR A 104 28.28 -14.51 26.43
CA THR A 104 29.22 -15.18 25.52
C THR A 104 28.56 -15.65 24.22
N SER A 105 29.36 -15.90 23.19
CA SER A 105 28.85 -16.41 21.90
C SER A 105 28.20 -17.78 22.02
N ASP A 106 28.75 -18.64 22.89
CA ASP A 106 28.23 -19.99 23.13
C ASP A 106 26.82 -19.91 23.74
N MET A 107 26.62 -19.03 24.74
CA MET A 107 25.31 -18.79 25.34
C MET A 107 24.28 -18.30 24.31
N VAL A 108 24.63 -17.26 23.54
CA VAL A 108 23.72 -16.67 22.55
C VAL A 108 23.36 -17.68 21.47
N TRP A 109 24.36 -18.39 20.94
CA TRP A 109 24.15 -19.39 19.90
C TRP A 109 23.27 -20.56 20.37
N ASP A 110 23.58 -21.16 21.52
CA ASP A 110 22.86 -22.32 22.03
C ASP A 110 21.40 -21.96 22.39
N CYS A 111 21.20 -20.80 23.04
CA CYS A 111 19.87 -20.32 23.41
C CYS A 111 19.00 -20.00 22.19
N ILE A 112 19.55 -19.33 21.17
CA ILE A 112 18.81 -19.03 19.93
C ILE A 112 18.53 -20.31 19.14
N THR A 113 19.51 -21.21 19.05
CA THR A 113 19.31 -22.53 18.41
C THR A 113 18.17 -23.29 19.09
N GLN A 114 18.13 -23.31 20.43
CA GLN A 114 17.06 -23.94 21.18
C GLN A 114 15.70 -23.25 20.92
N ALA A 115 15.64 -21.93 20.91
CA ALA A 115 14.40 -21.20 20.62
C ALA A 115 13.86 -21.53 19.21
N ILE A 116 14.75 -21.59 18.21
CA ILE A 116 14.44 -21.99 16.82
C ILE A 116 13.92 -23.43 16.77
N ASP A 117 14.55 -24.37 17.47
CA ASP A 117 14.09 -25.76 17.56
C ASP A 117 12.68 -25.87 18.16
N GLU A 118 12.41 -25.10 19.21
CA GLU A 118 11.12 -25.11 19.91
C GLU A 118 9.99 -24.49 19.05
N ALA A 119 10.33 -23.64 18.08
CA ALA A 119 9.40 -23.04 17.12
C ALA A 119 9.07 -23.96 15.95
N THR A 120 8.49 -25.13 16.22
CA THR A 120 8.35 -26.25 15.26
C THR A 120 7.77 -25.89 13.87
N SER A 121 6.89 -24.88 13.76
CA SER A 121 6.23 -24.54 12.49
C SER A 121 7.19 -23.98 11.42
N ILE A 122 8.28 -23.32 11.81
CA ILE A 122 9.25 -22.71 10.86
C ILE A 122 10.15 -23.73 10.17
N HIS A 123 10.02 -25.01 10.55
CA HIS A 123 10.74 -26.12 9.93
C HIS A 123 9.92 -26.85 8.88
N TYR A 124 8.68 -26.45 8.66
CA TYR A 124 7.83 -27.03 7.62
C TYR A 124 7.89 -26.20 6.35
N TYR A 125 7.92 -26.88 5.21
CA TYR A 125 7.70 -26.30 3.89
C TYR A 125 6.38 -26.80 3.32
N LEU A 126 5.87 -26.09 2.32
CA LEU A 126 4.66 -26.42 1.58
C LEU A 126 5.02 -27.17 0.29
N THR A 127 4.35 -28.29 0.08
CA THR A 127 4.42 -29.05 -1.18
C THR A 127 3.02 -29.42 -1.63
N ARG A 128 2.86 -29.59 -2.93
CA ARG A 128 1.63 -30.07 -3.54
C ARG A 128 1.79 -31.54 -3.91
N ASP A 129 0.78 -32.35 -3.64
CA ASP A 129 0.73 -33.74 -4.10
C ASP A 129 0.24 -33.85 -5.56
N ASP A 130 0.19 -35.07 -6.08
CA ASP A 130 -0.24 -35.36 -7.46
C ASP A 130 -1.74 -35.07 -7.68
N GLU A 131 -2.54 -35.03 -6.61
CA GLU A 131 -3.98 -34.70 -6.65
C GLU A 131 -4.23 -33.19 -6.58
N GLY A 132 -3.19 -32.38 -6.35
CA GLY A 132 -3.27 -30.93 -6.29
C GLY A 132 -3.47 -30.36 -4.88
N SER A 133 -3.49 -31.21 -3.84
CA SER A 133 -3.65 -30.80 -2.45
C SER A 133 -2.32 -30.33 -1.85
N TRP A 134 -2.38 -29.30 -1.01
CA TRP A 134 -1.20 -28.71 -0.37
C TRP A 134 -0.98 -29.27 1.03
N TRP A 135 0.28 -29.54 1.35
CA TRP A 135 0.73 -30.17 2.58
C TRP A 135 1.95 -29.46 3.17
N ASN A 136 1.97 -29.35 4.48
CA ASN A 136 3.14 -29.02 5.27
C ASN A 136 3.95 -30.30 5.48
N VAL A 137 5.21 -30.28 5.03
CA VAL A 137 6.16 -31.38 5.19
C VAL A 137 7.40 -30.87 5.90
N LEU A 138 8.02 -31.73 6.71
CA LEU A 138 9.22 -31.38 7.46
C LEU A 138 10.39 -31.12 6.51
N GLY A 139 10.94 -29.91 6.58
CA GLY A 139 12.09 -29.47 5.81
C GLY A 139 13.40 -30.03 6.34
N THR A 140 14.44 -29.91 5.51
CA THR A 140 15.83 -30.17 5.91
C THR A 140 16.56 -28.83 6.01
N SER A 141 17.11 -28.56 7.19
CA SER A 141 17.96 -27.39 7.41
C SER A 141 19.26 -27.51 6.62
N SER A 142 19.79 -26.36 6.20
CA SER A 142 21.11 -26.25 5.63
C SER A 142 21.98 -25.33 6.48
N ALA A 143 23.26 -25.25 6.13
CA ALA A 143 24.18 -24.29 6.71
C ALA A 143 23.75 -22.82 6.48
N GLU A 144 22.88 -22.56 5.51
CA GLU A 144 22.37 -21.23 5.22
C GLU A 144 21.15 -20.85 6.07
N SER A 145 20.55 -21.82 6.77
CA SER A 145 19.35 -21.60 7.59
C SER A 145 19.68 -20.94 8.94
N HIS A 146 20.85 -21.23 9.53
CA HIS A 146 21.30 -20.65 10.80
C HIS A 146 22.82 -20.46 10.80
N GLN A 147 23.27 -19.21 10.89
CA GLN A 147 24.67 -18.82 10.75
C GLN A 147 25.17 -17.99 11.94
N PHE A 148 26.46 -18.09 12.21
CA PHE A 148 27.17 -17.20 13.14
C PHE A 148 28.22 -16.38 12.41
N VAL A 149 28.27 -15.08 12.69
CA VAL A 149 29.23 -14.14 12.10
C VAL A 149 29.89 -13.31 13.21
N ASP A 150 31.17 -13.02 13.08
CA ASP A 150 31.86 -12.09 13.97
C ASP A 150 32.03 -10.74 13.28
N LEU A 151 31.38 -9.71 13.84
CA LEU A 151 31.43 -8.32 13.36
C LEU A 151 32.15 -7.41 14.36
N SER A 152 32.79 -7.95 15.39
CA SER A 152 33.40 -7.16 16.48
C SER A 152 34.61 -6.34 16.07
N ASP A 153 35.20 -6.62 14.90
CA ASP A 153 36.31 -5.85 14.31
C ASP A 153 35.83 -4.75 13.33
N SER A 154 34.52 -4.58 13.15
CA SER A 154 33.94 -3.51 12.35
C SER A 154 33.95 -2.17 13.10
N ASP A 155 34.11 -1.06 12.38
CA ASP A 155 34.07 0.29 12.98
C ASP A 155 32.70 0.58 13.62
N ASP A 156 31.62 0.15 12.97
CA ASP A 156 30.26 0.12 13.51
C ASP A 156 29.65 -1.29 13.32
N PRO A 157 29.75 -2.18 14.32
CA PRO A 157 29.22 -3.53 14.24
C PRO A 157 27.70 -3.57 14.04
N ALA A 158 26.95 -2.59 14.56
CA ALA A 158 25.49 -2.56 14.43
C ALA A 158 25.07 -2.17 13.01
N ALA A 159 25.75 -1.19 12.39
CA ALA A 159 25.56 -0.87 10.97
C ALA A 159 25.96 -2.06 10.08
N ALA A 160 27.09 -2.70 10.35
CA ALA A 160 27.54 -3.89 9.61
C ALA A 160 26.53 -5.05 9.72
N MET A 161 25.85 -5.20 10.86
CA MET A 161 24.77 -6.18 11.02
C MET A 161 23.57 -5.84 10.14
N ARG A 162 23.15 -4.57 10.06
CA ARG A 162 22.04 -4.15 9.18
C ARG A 162 22.39 -4.37 7.71
N GLU A 163 23.60 -4.03 7.28
CA GLU A 163 24.08 -4.30 5.92
C GLU A 163 24.10 -5.81 5.59
N LEU A 164 24.51 -6.64 6.56
CA LEU A 164 24.46 -8.09 6.41
C LEU A 164 23.02 -8.58 6.24
N VAL A 165 22.08 -8.05 7.03
CA VAL A 165 20.66 -8.37 6.91
C VAL A 165 20.09 -7.91 5.57
N ASP A 166 20.39 -6.70 5.11
CA ASP A 166 20.00 -6.19 3.79
C ASP A 166 20.46 -7.13 2.67
N ALA A 167 21.70 -7.61 2.74
CA ALA A 167 22.25 -8.57 1.78
C ALA A 167 21.53 -9.92 1.85
N GLN A 168 21.22 -10.40 3.06
CA GLN A 168 20.41 -11.61 3.23
C GLN A 168 18.97 -11.41 2.71
N TRP A 169 18.40 -10.21 2.82
CA TRP A 169 17.04 -9.92 2.40
C TRP A 169 16.85 -9.92 0.88
N GLN A 170 17.92 -9.95 0.08
CA GLN A 170 17.84 -9.96 -1.40
C GLN A 170 17.28 -11.26 -2.00
N THR A 171 16.97 -12.26 -1.19
CA THR A 171 16.40 -13.53 -1.64
C THR A 171 15.20 -13.94 -0.78
N PRO A 172 14.09 -14.42 -1.39
CA PRO A 172 12.92 -14.83 -0.65
C PRO A 172 13.26 -15.90 0.39
N ILE A 173 12.60 -15.83 1.55
CA ILE A 173 12.68 -16.91 2.52
C ILE A 173 11.87 -18.09 1.95
N PRO A 174 12.47 -19.28 1.83
CA PRO A 174 11.80 -20.40 1.17
C PRO A 174 10.56 -20.82 1.96
N ILE A 175 9.51 -21.18 1.23
CA ILE A 175 8.35 -21.92 1.76
C ILE A 175 7.99 -23.09 0.85
N LEU A 176 8.47 -23.09 -0.40
CA LEU A 176 8.26 -24.14 -1.38
C LEU A 176 9.53 -24.99 -1.48
N GLY A 177 9.35 -26.32 -1.52
CA GLY A 177 10.46 -27.26 -1.65
C GLY A 177 11.18 -27.57 -0.33
N PRO A 178 12.12 -28.53 -0.33
CA PRO A 178 12.50 -29.34 0.84
C PRO A 178 13.32 -28.63 1.94
N GLY A 179 13.45 -27.29 1.91
CA GLY A 179 14.16 -26.50 2.91
C GLY A 179 13.32 -26.19 4.15
N VAL A 180 13.93 -25.52 5.13
CA VAL A 180 13.21 -24.93 6.27
C VAL A 180 12.74 -23.52 5.93
N SER A 181 11.65 -23.07 6.55
CA SER A 181 10.98 -21.80 6.21
C SER A 181 11.50 -20.58 6.98
N HIS A 182 12.78 -20.60 7.33
CA HIS A 182 13.44 -19.53 8.08
C HIS A 182 14.89 -19.33 7.66
N ARG A 183 15.39 -18.14 7.98
CA ARG A 183 16.79 -17.73 7.88
C ARG A 183 17.17 -17.03 9.18
N SER A 184 18.30 -17.41 9.75
CA SER A 184 18.76 -16.94 11.04
C SER A 184 20.24 -16.60 11.02
N VAL A 185 20.62 -15.43 11.52
CA VAL A 185 22.01 -14.98 11.61
C VAL A 185 22.27 -14.41 13.00
N VAL A 186 23.20 -15.01 13.73
CA VAL A 186 23.72 -14.50 15.00
C VAL A 186 25.03 -13.78 14.74
N ALA A 187 25.20 -12.60 15.31
CA ALA A 187 26.41 -11.80 15.16
C ALA A 187 27.02 -11.42 16.51
N LYS A 188 28.34 -11.57 16.64
CA LYS A 188 29.10 -10.92 17.73
C LYS A 188 29.38 -9.48 17.34
N LEU A 189 29.01 -8.52 18.20
CA LEU A 189 29.25 -7.10 17.99
C LEU A 189 30.40 -6.57 18.86
N GLY A 190 30.74 -7.27 19.94
CA GLY A 190 31.81 -6.93 20.85
C GLY A 190 31.76 -7.82 22.09
N GLU A 191 32.56 -7.51 23.09
CA GLU A 191 32.44 -8.14 24.41
C GLU A 191 31.05 -7.83 24.99
N GLY A 192 30.35 -8.87 25.46
CA GLY A 192 29.01 -8.76 26.05
C GLY A 192 27.89 -8.33 25.09
N ARG A 193 28.18 -8.09 23.80
CA ARG A 193 27.24 -7.49 22.83
C ARG A 193 27.06 -8.36 21.59
N TYR A 194 25.81 -8.72 21.32
CA TYR A 194 25.43 -9.63 20.23
C TYR A 194 24.17 -9.15 19.52
N ALA A 195 23.96 -9.63 18.29
CA ALA A 195 22.73 -9.41 17.55
C ALA A 195 22.20 -10.70 16.93
N TRP A 196 20.90 -10.72 16.66
CA TRP A 196 20.24 -11.84 16.00
C TRP A 196 19.20 -11.35 15.00
N PHE A 197 19.43 -11.69 13.73
CA PHE A 197 18.40 -11.62 12.70
C PHE A 197 17.63 -12.93 12.62
N GLY A 198 16.31 -12.85 12.75
CA GLY A 198 15.39 -13.97 12.55
C GLY A 198 14.34 -13.61 11.51
N GLY A 199 14.47 -14.15 10.30
CA GLY A 199 13.50 -14.05 9.22
C GLY A 199 12.78 -15.37 9.01
N CYS A 200 11.48 -15.35 8.80
CA CYS A 200 10.68 -16.53 8.50
C CYS A 200 9.63 -16.23 7.45
N HIS A 201 9.28 -17.21 6.62
CA HIS A 201 8.17 -17.05 5.69
C HIS A 201 6.84 -16.94 6.48
N HIS A 202 5.99 -15.99 6.11
CA HIS A 202 4.78 -15.63 6.85
C HIS A 202 3.71 -16.75 6.83
N ALA A 203 3.80 -17.71 5.90
CA ALA A 203 2.98 -18.92 5.97
C ALA A 203 3.37 -19.89 7.10
N ALA A 204 4.58 -19.78 7.66
CA ALA A 204 5.08 -20.67 8.72
C ALA A 204 4.97 -20.05 10.12
N ILE A 205 4.97 -18.72 10.20
CA ILE A 205 4.89 -17.94 11.45
C ILE A 205 4.29 -16.56 11.16
N ASP A 206 3.54 -16.02 12.11
CA ASP A 206 3.04 -14.63 12.04
C ASP A 206 3.69 -13.76 13.14
N GLY A 207 3.31 -12.48 13.23
CA GLY A 207 3.88 -11.55 14.22
C GLY A 207 3.76 -12.02 15.68
N TRP A 208 2.65 -12.68 16.05
CA TRP A 208 2.49 -13.24 17.40
C TRP A 208 3.43 -14.41 17.64
N GLY A 209 3.54 -15.32 16.67
CA GLY A 209 4.51 -16.40 16.73
C GLY A 209 5.95 -15.89 16.81
N GLY A 210 6.30 -14.86 16.02
CA GLY A 210 7.61 -14.21 16.06
C GLY A 210 7.90 -13.57 17.42
N MET A 211 6.91 -12.94 18.05
CA MET A 211 7.01 -12.43 19.43
C MET A 211 7.31 -13.58 20.41
N LEU A 212 6.58 -14.70 20.36
CA LEU A 212 6.82 -15.86 21.24
C LEU A 212 8.25 -16.41 21.07
N LEU A 213 8.72 -16.51 19.83
CA LEU A 213 10.06 -17.00 19.50
C LEU A 213 11.15 -16.08 20.09
N ARG A 214 11.04 -14.76 19.88
CA ARG A 214 12.02 -13.79 20.41
C ARG A 214 12.00 -13.74 21.93
N ARG A 215 10.82 -13.75 22.52
CA ARG A 215 10.66 -13.86 23.97
C ARG A 215 11.37 -15.11 24.52
N ARG A 216 11.17 -16.25 23.87
CA ARG A 216 11.81 -17.51 24.30
C ARG A 216 13.33 -17.44 24.21
N ALA A 217 13.87 -16.87 23.13
CA ALA A 217 15.31 -16.67 23.00
C ALA A 217 15.87 -15.80 24.14
N SER A 218 15.23 -14.67 24.44
CA SER A 218 15.65 -13.78 25.53
C SER A 218 15.53 -14.43 26.92
N GLU A 219 14.48 -15.21 27.19
CA GLU A 219 14.35 -15.97 28.45
C GLU A 219 15.48 -16.97 28.65
N LEU A 220 15.87 -17.68 27.58
CA LEU A 220 16.97 -18.64 27.61
C LEU A 220 18.32 -17.94 27.84
N ILE A 221 18.59 -16.86 27.10
CA ILE A 221 19.85 -16.10 27.21
C ILE A 221 20.00 -15.53 28.62
N ALA A 222 18.96 -14.93 29.18
CA ALA A 222 19.05 -14.34 30.51
C ALA A 222 19.24 -15.37 31.62
N ALA A 223 18.61 -16.53 31.52
CA ALA A 223 18.87 -17.63 32.45
C ALA A 223 20.32 -18.10 32.37
N ALA A 224 20.86 -18.22 31.15
CA ALA A 224 22.25 -18.60 30.92
C ALA A 224 23.25 -17.57 31.51
N VAL A 225 23.01 -16.27 31.30
CA VAL A 225 23.82 -15.18 31.89
C VAL A 225 23.77 -15.23 33.42
N ALA A 226 22.60 -15.48 33.99
CA ALA A 226 22.43 -15.56 35.44
C ALA A 226 22.97 -16.87 36.06
N GLY A 227 23.39 -17.85 35.25
CA GLY A 227 23.77 -19.18 35.72
C GLY A 227 22.60 -19.96 36.34
N LEU A 228 21.38 -19.70 35.86
CA LEU A 228 20.14 -20.31 36.35
C LEU A 228 19.57 -21.30 35.32
N ASP A 229 18.76 -22.24 35.80
CA ASP A 229 17.96 -23.08 34.93
C ASP A 229 16.93 -22.24 34.16
N ALA A 230 16.85 -22.47 32.85
CA ALA A 230 15.88 -21.76 32.04
C ALA A 230 14.43 -22.17 32.40
N PRO A 231 13.47 -21.23 32.33
CA PRO A 231 12.06 -21.55 32.50
C PRO A 231 11.61 -22.68 31.55
N PRO A 232 10.64 -23.52 31.97
CA PRO A 232 10.14 -24.58 31.11
C PRO A 232 9.48 -23.98 29.87
N ARG A 233 9.60 -24.69 28.74
CA ARG A 233 8.93 -24.34 27.49
C ARG A 233 7.41 -24.22 27.72
N ARG A 234 6.83 -23.10 27.27
CA ARG A 234 5.39 -22.80 27.39
C ARG A 234 4.62 -22.97 26.08
N THR A 235 5.32 -23.27 24.99
CA THR A 235 4.75 -23.33 23.64
C THR A 235 4.41 -24.77 23.24
N GLY A 236 3.35 -24.93 22.45
CA GLY A 236 2.98 -26.18 21.80
C GLY A 236 3.78 -26.44 20.53
N THR A 237 3.60 -27.63 19.95
CA THR A 237 4.15 -27.95 18.61
C THR A 237 3.11 -27.72 17.52
N PHE A 238 3.58 -27.57 16.29
CA PHE A 238 2.73 -27.35 15.12
C PHE A 238 1.85 -28.57 14.83
N GLU A 239 2.38 -29.78 15.05
CA GLU A 239 1.63 -31.03 14.92
C GLU A 239 0.46 -31.07 15.90
N HIS A 240 0.70 -30.73 17.17
CA HIS A 240 -0.38 -30.69 18.16
C HIS A 240 -1.41 -29.63 17.79
N PHE A 241 -0.97 -28.43 17.40
CA PHE A 241 -1.87 -27.38 16.94
C PHE A 241 -2.67 -27.78 15.69
N ALA A 242 -2.08 -28.57 14.79
CA ALA A 242 -2.74 -29.05 13.58
C ALA A 242 -3.86 -30.07 13.86
N THR A 243 -3.85 -30.72 15.04
CA THR A 243 -4.95 -31.61 15.47
C THR A 243 -6.19 -30.85 15.92
N GLU A 244 -6.07 -29.56 16.26
CA GLU A 244 -7.26 -28.72 16.42
C GLU A 244 -7.97 -28.68 15.07
N THR A 245 -9.22 -29.12 15.02
CA THR A 245 -10.04 -29.18 13.80
C THR A 245 -9.77 -27.93 12.97
N SER A 246 -9.22 -28.11 11.75
CA SER A 246 -9.12 -27.01 10.80
C SER A 246 -10.49 -26.35 10.73
N ARG A 247 -10.52 -25.01 10.68
CA ARG A 247 -11.72 -24.15 10.57
C ARG A 247 -12.50 -24.46 9.28
N SER A 248 -12.92 -25.71 9.08
CA SER A 248 -13.30 -26.30 7.78
C SER A 248 -14.77 -26.10 7.48
N THR A 249 -15.54 -25.52 8.40
CA THR A 249 -16.89 -25.07 8.14
C THR A 249 -17.04 -23.68 8.71
N THR A 250 -16.62 -22.68 7.93
CA THR A 250 -16.97 -21.29 8.21
C THR A 250 -18.49 -21.22 8.32
N ASP A 251 -18.97 -20.73 9.46
CA ASP A 251 -20.40 -20.58 9.71
C ASP A 251 -21.02 -19.70 8.60
N PRO A 252 -22.05 -20.17 7.86
CA PRO A 252 -22.69 -19.38 6.83
C PRO A 252 -23.22 -18.02 7.32
N GLY A 253 -23.63 -17.94 8.59
CA GLY A 253 -24.02 -16.68 9.23
C GLY A 253 -22.87 -15.68 9.30
N SER A 254 -21.67 -16.17 9.62
CA SER A 254 -20.43 -15.37 9.66
C SER A 254 -19.98 -14.93 8.27
N VAL A 255 -20.13 -15.77 7.24
CA VAL A 255 -19.90 -15.36 5.84
C VAL A 255 -20.88 -14.25 5.45
N HIS A 256 -22.16 -14.43 5.74
CA HIS A 256 -23.20 -13.43 5.43
C HIS A 256 -22.95 -12.10 6.16
N PHE A 257 -22.53 -12.14 7.43
CA PHE A 257 -22.15 -10.95 8.19
C PHE A 257 -21.08 -10.13 7.46
N TRP A 258 -20.02 -10.76 6.95
CA TRP A 258 -18.95 -10.06 6.24
C TRP A 258 -19.36 -9.59 4.84
N LEU A 259 -20.13 -10.38 4.10
CA LEU A 259 -20.67 -9.94 2.82
C LEU A 259 -21.52 -8.67 2.99
N ALA A 260 -22.33 -8.59 4.06
CA ALA A 260 -23.10 -7.38 4.38
C ALA A 260 -22.21 -6.15 4.67
N GLN A 261 -21.01 -6.33 5.24
CA GLN A 261 -20.06 -5.23 5.41
C GLN A 261 -19.50 -4.72 4.07
N LEU A 262 -19.38 -5.60 3.08
CA LEU A 262 -18.86 -5.30 1.75
C LEU A 262 -19.94 -4.85 0.76
N GLU A 263 -21.22 -4.89 1.13
CA GLU A 263 -22.28 -4.36 0.27
C GLU A 263 -22.10 -2.86 0.02
N ASN A 264 -22.27 -2.43 -1.24
CA ASN A 264 -22.12 -1.03 -1.65
C ASN A 264 -20.81 -0.42 -1.12
N MET A 265 -19.67 -1.08 -1.41
CA MET A 265 -18.35 -0.57 -1.05
C MET A 265 -18.17 0.89 -1.51
N PRO A 266 -17.46 1.72 -0.73
CA PRO A 266 -17.02 3.04 -1.18
C PRO A 266 -16.31 2.97 -2.53
N ARG A 267 -16.42 4.04 -3.32
CA ARG A 267 -15.76 4.10 -4.64
C ARG A 267 -14.24 4.22 -4.47
N THR A 268 -13.82 4.97 -3.46
CA THR A 268 -12.41 5.19 -3.13
C THR A 268 -12.07 4.54 -1.80
N LEU A 269 -11.25 3.49 -1.82
CA LEU A 269 -10.82 2.76 -0.62
C LEU A 269 -9.42 3.18 -0.13
N SER A 270 -8.62 3.83 -0.97
CA SER A 270 -7.20 4.06 -0.73
C SER A 270 -6.82 5.53 -0.99
N PHE A 271 -5.62 5.92 -0.56
CA PHE A 271 -5.03 7.21 -0.88
C PHE A 271 -4.60 7.32 -2.35
N SER A 272 -4.57 6.21 -3.10
CA SER A 272 -4.26 6.18 -4.53
C SER A 272 -5.17 5.21 -5.30
N ASP A 273 -5.48 5.56 -6.55
CA ASP A 273 -6.15 4.66 -7.50
C ASP A 273 -5.20 3.61 -8.10
N ARG A 274 -3.88 3.73 -7.83
CA ARG A 274 -2.86 2.76 -8.27
C ARG A 274 -2.99 1.47 -7.47
N THR A 275 -2.66 0.35 -8.11
CA THR A 275 -2.54 -0.96 -7.47
C THR A 275 -1.24 -1.62 -7.87
N ALA A 276 -0.65 -2.37 -6.94
CA ALA A 276 0.53 -3.17 -7.20
C ALA A 276 0.54 -4.40 -6.27
N PRO A 277 1.27 -5.47 -6.65
CA PRO A 277 1.65 -6.51 -5.71
C PRO A 277 2.32 -5.97 -4.45
N PRO A 278 2.31 -6.72 -3.34
CA PRO A 278 3.01 -6.37 -2.11
C PRO A 278 4.45 -5.89 -2.33
N ALA A 279 4.83 -4.87 -1.55
CA ALA A 279 6.18 -4.32 -1.54
C ALA A 279 7.17 -5.31 -0.92
N ASP A 280 8.26 -5.58 -1.62
CA ASP A 280 9.38 -6.38 -1.08
C ASP A 280 10.04 -5.68 0.12
N LEU A 281 10.14 -4.35 0.04
CA LEU A 281 10.49 -3.45 1.14
C LEU A 281 9.63 -2.17 1.02
N PRO A 282 8.73 -1.91 1.97
CA PRO A 282 7.92 -0.70 1.96
C PRO A 282 8.74 0.54 2.31
N ILE A 283 8.32 1.70 1.79
CA ILE A 283 8.80 3.01 2.26
C ILE A 283 8.33 3.19 3.70
N ARG A 284 9.25 3.45 4.62
CA ARG A 284 8.96 3.60 6.05
C ARG A 284 9.05 5.06 6.49
N ARG A 285 8.00 5.54 7.15
CA ARG A 285 7.98 6.79 7.92
C ARG A 285 7.52 6.49 9.34
N VAL A 286 8.12 7.17 10.30
CA VAL A 286 7.89 6.91 11.72
C VAL A 286 7.59 8.22 12.40
N GLU A 287 6.43 8.30 13.03
CA GLU A 287 5.97 9.45 13.80
C GLU A 287 5.61 9.03 15.23
N ARG A 288 5.46 10.00 16.14
CA ARG A 288 5.12 9.72 17.55
C ARG A 288 3.96 10.55 18.05
N LEU A 289 3.06 9.92 18.81
CA LEU A 289 2.00 10.58 19.57
C LEU A 289 2.14 10.33 21.07
N PRO A 290 1.74 11.28 21.94
CA PRO A 290 1.78 11.11 23.38
C PRO A 290 0.71 10.11 23.85
N ILE A 291 1.13 8.98 24.44
CA ILE A 291 0.22 7.90 24.83
C ILE A 291 -0.78 8.33 25.90
N ALA A 292 -0.32 9.11 26.89
CA ALA A 292 -1.15 9.58 28.00
C ALA A 292 -2.31 10.47 27.51
N THR A 293 -2.07 11.30 26.49
CA THR A 293 -3.12 12.13 25.90
C THR A 293 -4.17 11.27 25.22
N LEU A 294 -3.76 10.27 24.42
CA LEU A 294 -4.70 9.39 23.74
C LEU A 294 -5.45 8.47 24.70
N ASP A 295 -4.84 8.09 25.82
CA ASP A 295 -5.50 7.29 26.85
C ASP A 295 -6.56 8.10 27.60
N ASN A 296 -6.27 9.35 27.97
CA ASN A 296 -7.25 10.26 28.57
C ASN A 296 -8.45 10.51 27.63
N LEU A 297 -8.19 10.84 26.35
CA LEU A 297 -9.24 11.05 25.36
C LEU A 297 -10.02 9.76 25.06
N GLY A 298 -9.33 8.61 25.04
CA GLY A 298 -9.96 7.30 24.97
C GLY A 298 -10.95 7.12 26.12
N ALA A 299 -10.52 7.37 27.36
CA ALA A 299 -11.35 7.24 28.55
C ALA A 299 -12.58 8.16 28.52
N GLU A 300 -12.45 9.40 28.04
CA GLU A 300 -13.58 10.34 27.86
C GLU A 300 -14.64 9.79 26.87
N SER A 301 -14.21 9.08 25.83
CA SER A 301 -15.10 8.41 24.88
C SER A 301 -15.71 7.10 25.39
N GLY A 302 -15.26 6.63 26.57
CA GLY A 302 -15.57 5.30 27.12
C GLY A 302 -14.86 4.16 26.40
N ALA A 303 -13.71 4.43 25.77
CA ALA A 303 -12.91 3.49 24.98
C ALA A 303 -11.44 3.47 25.46
N SER A 304 -10.60 2.62 24.88
CA SER A 304 -9.16 2.60 25.18
C SER A 304 -8.36 3.50 24.24
N TRP A 305 -7.10 3.82 24.58
CA TRP A 305 -6.20 4.53 23.64
C TRP A 305 -6.12 3.83 22.27
N ARG A 306 -6.25 2.50 22.21
CA ARG A 306 -6.26 1.71 20.96
C ARG A 306 -7.46 2.05 20.09
N ASP A 307 -8.65 2.08 20.70
CA ASP A 307 -9.90 2.39 20.01
C ASP A 307 -9.90 3.85 19.54
N PHE A 308 -9.36 4.75 20.35
CA PHE A 308 -9.23 6.17 20.00
C PHE A 308 -8.23 6.38 18.86
N THR A 309 -7.08 5.72 18.91
CA THR A 309 -6.07 5.81 17.84
C THR A 309 -6.57 5.21 16.53
N ALA A 310 -7.30 4.09 16.58
CA ALA A 310 -7.98 3.55 15.40
C ALA A 310 -8.95 4.57 14.80
N ALA A 311 -9.72 5.29 15.65
CA ALA A 311 -10.62 6.33 15.19
C ALA A 311 -9.88 7.50 14.51
N LEU A 312 -8.70 7.90 15.02
CA LEU A 312 -7.86 8.92 14.38
C LEU A 312 -7.44 8.48 12.97
N VAL A 313 -6.97 7.24 12.84
CA VAL A 313 -6.58 6.68 11.54
C VAL A 313 -7.76 6.57 10.58
N LEU A 314 -8.89 6.02 11.03
CA LEU A 314 -10.08 5.86 10.20
C LEU A 314 -10.67 7.22 9.77
N SER A 315 -10.71 8.21 10.66
CA SER A 315 -11.17 9.56 10.33
C SER A 315 -10.23 10.25 9.33
N TYR A 316 -8.93 10.03 9.43
CA TYR A 316 -7.97 10.51 8.44
C TYR A 316 -8.17 9.84 7.08
N ILE A 317 -8.37 8.52 7.05
CA ILE A 317 -8.69 7.80 5.81
C ILE A 317 -9.93 8.39 5.16
N ARG A 318 -11.00 8.58 5.95
CA ARG A 318 -12.23 9.24 5.49
C ARG A 318 -11.96 10.63 4.93
N ALA A 319 -11.14 11.45 5.60
CA ALA A 319 -10.83 12.79 5.14
C ALA A 319 -10.06 12.81 3.81
N MET A 320 -9.21 11.80 3.56
CA MET A 320 -8.49 11.68 2.30
C MET A 320 -9.34 11.07 1.17
N THR A 321 -10.22 10.11 1.47
CA THR A 321 -11.05 9.46 0.45
C THR A 321 -12.36 10.21 0.16
N GLN A 322 -12.80 11.09 1.08
CA GLN A 322 -14.07 11.82 1.00
C GLN A 322 -15.31 10.91 0.89
N GLU A 323 -15.20 9.69 1.42
CA GLU A 323 -16.28 8.71 1.44
C GLU A 323 -17.03 8.71 2.78
N ASN A 324 -18.31 8.35 2.75
CA ASN A 324 -19.14 8.27 3.97
C ASN A 324 -18.92 6.96 4.76
N ALA A 325 -18.06 6.07 4.28
CA ALA A 325 -17.63 4.89 5.00
C ALA A 325 -16.18 4.56 4.63
N VAL A 326 -15.45 4.05 5.62
CA VAL A 326 -14.10 3.51 5.44
C VAL A 326 -14.17 2.01 5.62
N ILE A 327 -13.58 1.26 4.69
CA ILE A 327 -13.31 -0.17 4.86
C ILE A 327 -11.80 -0.32 4.93
N ALA A 328 -11.27 -0.59 6.12
CA ALA A 328 -9.83 -0.75 6.36
C ALA A 328 -9.52 -2.18 6.77
N GLY A 329 -8.29 -2.63 6.47
CA GLY A 329 -7.86 -3.98 6.83
C GLY A 329 -7.32 -4.01 8.26
N PHE A 330 -7.90 -4.86 9.11
CA PHE A 330 -7.44 -5.03 10.49
C PHE A 330 -6.91 -6.45 10.69
N PRO A 331 -5.60 -6.61 10.85
CA PRO A 331 -5.02 -7.89 11.24
C PRO A 331 -5.54 -8.31 12.61
N VAL A 332 -6.05 -9.53 12.71
CA VAL A 332 -6.45 -10.17 13.96
C VAL A 332 -5.65 -11.44 14.16
N SER A 333 -5.39 -11.80 15.43
CA SER A 333 -4.49 -12.92 15.75
C SER A 333 -5.04 -14.28 15.32
N GLY A 334 -6.36 -14.41 15.19
CA GLY A 334 -7.07 -15.67 14.94
C GLY A 334 -6.79 -16.74 16.01
N ARG A 335 -6.38 -16.37 17.23
CA ARG A 335 -6.02 -17.30 18.31
C ARG A 335 -7.04 -17.28 19.44
N HIS A 336 -7.89 -18.31 19.48
CA HIS A 336 -8.99 -18.42 20.44
C HIS A 336 -8.72 -19.41 21.57
N THR A 337 -8.00 -20.49 21.26
CA THR A 337 -7.70 -21.56 22.22
C THR A 337 -6.37 -21.28 22.94
N PRO A 338 -6.16 -21.86 24.13
CA PRO A 338 -4.86 -21.82 24.79
C PRO A 338 -3.72 -22.37 23.92
N LEU A 339 -3.99 -23.43 23.15
CA LEU A 339 -2.98 -24.04 22.27
C LEU A 339 -2.63 -23.11 21.09
N ALA A 340 -3.62 -22.47 20.46
CA ALA A 340 -3.38 -21.47 19.42
C ALA A 340 -2.55 -20.28 19.95
N LYS A 341 -2.86 -19.81 21.17
CA LYS A 341 -2.10 -18.74 21.85
C LYS A 341 -0.66 -19.13 22.19
N ALA A 342 -0.42 -20.42 22.42
CA ALA A 342 0.88 -20.98 22.74
C ALA A 342 1.62 -21.56 21.52
N ASN A 343 1.19 -21.26 20.29
CA ASN A 343 1.81 -21.79 19.08
C ASN A 343 2.39 -20.69 18.18
N HIS A 344 3.49 -21.03 17.51
CA HIS A 344 4.21 -20.11 16.62
C HIS A 344 3.57 -20.02 15.22
N ALA A 345 2.83 -21.03 14.78
CA ALA A 345 2.32 -21.05 13.41
C ALA A 345 1.33 -19.93 13.12
N THR A 346 1.36 -19.49 11.86
CA THR A 346 0.44 -18.52 11.28
C THR A 346 -1.00 -18.89 11.57
N SER A 347 -1.69 -17.99 12.27
CA SER A 347 -3.09 -18.12 12.63
C SER A 347 -3.87 -16.83 12.36
N ASN A 348 -3.16 -15.75 12.05
CA ASN A 348 -3.74 -14.45 11.78
C ASN A 348 -4.57 -14.43 10.50
N THR A 349 -5.49 -13.48 10.44
CA THR A 349 -6.22 -13.10 9.24
C THR A 349 -6.40 -11.58 9.24
N THR A 350 -6.75 -11.00 8.10
CA THR A 350 -7.05 -9.56 8.00
C THR A 350 -8.52 -9.38 7.70
N LEU A 351 -9.21 -8.63 8.54
CA LEU A 351 -10.64 -8.38 8.43
C LEU A 351 -10.92 -7.03 7.74
N PRO A 352 -11.84 -6.96 6.76
CA PRO A 352 -12.26 -5.70 6.14
C PRO A 352 -13.28 -4.98 7.05
N LEU A 353 -12.80 -4.27 8.08
CA LEU A 353 -13.70 -3.58 9.01
C LEU A 353 -14.25 -2.31 8.38
N ARG A 354 -15.58 -2.24 8.31
CA ARG A 354 -16.32 -1.05 7.86
C ARG A 354 -16.71 -0.16 9.03
N VAL A 355 -16.40 1.13 8.90
CA VAL A 355 -16.90 2.17 9.80
C VAL A 355 -17.57 3.25 8.97
N ALA A 356 -18.84 3.49 9.24
CA ALA A 356 -19.62 4.56 8.61
C ALA A 356 -19.38 5.90 9.33
N PHE A 357 -19.56 6.99 8.59
CA PHE A 357 -19.42 8.37 9.06
C PHE A 357 -20.71 9.12 8.71
N GLU A 358 -21.23 9.88 9.68
CA GLU A 358 -22.43 10.69 9.57
C GLU A 358 -22.07 12.19 9.67
N PRO A 359 -22.83 13.08 9.02
CA PRO A 359 -22.60 14.52 9.13
C PRO A 359 -22.64 14.98 10.59
N GLY A 360 -21.62 15.71 11.00
CA GLY A 360 -21.51 16.20 12.38
C GLY A 360 -20.86 15.23 13.37
N ASP A 361 -20.46 14.02 12.95
CA ASP A 361 -19.71 13.10 13.81
C ASP A 361 -18.45 13.77 14.39
N THR A 362 -18.22 13.53 15.68
CA THR A 362 -16.95 13.86 16.37
C THR A 362 -16.03 12.64 16.39
N ILE A 363 -14.76 12.81 16.79
CA ILE A 363 -13.86 11.68 16.96
C ILE A 363 -14.35 10.66 18.00
N PHE A 364 -15.07 11.13 19.03
CA PHE A 364 -15.64 10.26 20.06
C PHE A 364 -16.75 9.35 19.51
N ASP A 365 -17.55 9.85 18.56
CA ASP A 365 -18.57 9.04 17.88
C ASP A 365 -17.91 7.93 17.06
N ILE A 366 -16.84 8.27 16.32
CA ILE A 366 -16.09 7.29 15.53
C ILE A 366 -15.43 6.25 16.43
N SER A 367 -14.85 6.64 17.56
CA SER A 367 -14.23 5.69 18.49
C SER A 367 -15.25 4.70 19.08
N ARG A 368 -16.43 5.18 19.50
CA ARG A 368 -17.51 4.32 19.98
C ARG A 368 -18.02 3.38 18.90
N ARG A 369 -18.24 3.90 17.68
CA ARG A 369 -18.73 3.11 16.53
C ARG A 369 -17.71 2.05 16.13
N PHE A 370 -16.43 2.41 16.03
CA PHE A 370 -15.34 1.46 15.76
C PHE A 370 -15.30 0.35 16.80
N ARG A 371 -15.32 0.68 18.09
CA ARG A 371 -15.32 -0.31 19.18
C ARG A 371 -16.51 -1.27 19.08
N ALA A 372 -17.69 -0.76 18.76
CA ALA A 372 -18.89 -1.57 18.58
C ALA A 372 -18.75 -2.52 17.38
N THR A 373 -18.27 -2.02 16.23
CA THR A 373 -17.99 -2.83 15.04
C THR A 373 -16.96 -3.92 15.35
N LEU A 374 -15.81 -3.56 15.93
CA LEU A 374 -14.75 -4.51 16.26
C LEU A 374 -15.25 -5.63 17.19
N LYS A 375 -16.05 -5.27 18.21
CA LYS A 375 -16.66 -6.24 19.12
C LYS A 375 -17.59 -7.21 18.41
N ALA A 376 -18.42 -6.73 17.48
CA ALA A 376 -19.30 -7.59 16.68
C ALA A 376 -18.49 -8.50 15.75
N SER A 377 -17.46 -7.96 15.10
CA SER A 377 -16.58 -8.70 14.19
C SER A 377 -15.82 -9.85 14.86
N TYR A 378 -15.48 -9.75 16.15
CA TYR A 378 -14.80 -10.85 16.85
C TYR A 378 -15.60 -12.16 16.89
N GLN A 379 -16.92 -12.12 16.76
CA GLN A 379 -17.76 -13.32 16.69
C GLN A 379 -17.66 -14.03 15.33
N HIS A 380 -17.14 -13.34 14.31
CA HIS A 380 -17.08 -13.79 12.92
C HIS A 380 -15.64 -13.82 12.36
N GLN A 381 -14.62 -13.67 13.20
CA GLN A 381 -13.22 -13.51 12.78
C GLN A 381 -12.57 -14.79 12.20
N ASP A 382 -13.27 -15.93 12.25
CA ASP A 382 -12.82 -17.19 11.68
C ASP A 382 -13.01 -17.26 10.15
N VAL A 383 -13.76 -16.31 9.57
CA VAL A 383 -14.03 -16.24 8.13
C VAL A 383 -12.78 -15.81 7.38
N LEU A 384 -12.50 -16.52 6.29
CA LEU A 384 -11.37 -16.22 5.42
C LEU A 384 -11.84 -15.38 4.24
N LEU A 385 -10.90 -14.64 3.65
CA LEU A 385 -11.17 -13.89 2.42
C LEU A 385 -11.62 -14.82 1.28
N SER A 386 -11.05 -16.03 1.21
CA SER A 386 -11.43 -17.05 0.23
C SER A 386 -12.88 -17.48 0.38
N ASP A 387 -13.41 -17.60 1.60
CA ASP A 387 -14.83 -17.93 1.85
C ASP A 387 -15.76 -16.86 1.26
N LEU A 388 -15.40 -15.59 1.41
CA LEU A 388 -16.15 -14.46 0.85
C LEU A 388 -16.13 -14.51 -0.68
N THR A 389 -14.95 -14.65 -1.29
CA THR A 389 -14.81 -14.69 -2.75
C THR A 389 -15.41 -15.94 -3.39
N ASN A 390 -15.45 -17.07 -2.67
CA ASN A 390 -16.11 -18.29 -3.14
C ASN A 390 -17.64 -18.15 -3.11
N THR A 391 -18.17 -17.42 -2.14
CA THR A 391 -19.62 -17.18 -1.99
C THR A 391 -20.11 -16.07 -2.91
N ASP A 392 -19.33 -14.99 -3.05
CA ASP A 392 -19.56 -13.90 -4.00
C ASP A 392 -18.33 -13.72 -4.92
N PRO A 393 -18.34 -14.39 -6.09
CA PRO A 393 -17.25 -14.26 -7.07
C PRO A 393 -17.08 -12.86 -7.66
N SER A 394 -18.06 -11.95 -7.51
CA SER A 394 -17.91 -10.58 -8.01
C SER A 394 -16.81 -9.81 -7.26
N LEU A 395 -16.51 -10.23 -6.02
CA LEU A 395 -15.41 -9.70 -5.22
C LEU A 395 -14.04 -9.94 -5.85
N PHE A 396 -13.88 -10.92 -6.76
CA PHE A 396 -12.64 -11.08 -7.55
C PHE A 396 -12.41 -9.95 -8.57
N LEU A 397 -13.47 -9.24 -8.97
CA LEU A 397 -13.37 -8.12 -9.91
C LEU A 397 -13.00 -6.81 -9.22
N ALA A 398 -13.13 -6.75 -7.89
CA ALA A 398 -12.71 -5.60 -7.11
C ALA A 398 -11.18 -5.53 -7.09
N PRO A 399 -10.57 -4.36 -7.36
CA PRO A 399 -9.11 -4.21 -7.30
C PRO A 399 -8.54 -4.44 -5.90
N ARG A 400 -9.39 -4.28 -4.86
CA ARG A 400 -9.11 -4.52 -3.45
C ARG A 400 -10.42 -4.61 -2.67
N LEU A 401 -10.40 -5.27 -1.50
CA LEU A 401 -11.57 -5.41 -0.61
C LEU A 401 -11.53 -4.48 0.60
N PHE A 402 -10.39 -3.86 0.85
CA PHE A 402 -10.20 -2.85 1.89
C PHE A 402 -9.08 -1.90 1.48
N GLY A 403 -9.04 -0.75 2.16
CA GLY A 403 -8.04 0.30 2.04
C GLY A 403 -6.76 0.01 2.83
N PRO A 404 -6.17 1.04 3.47
CA PRO A 404 -4.97 0.86 4.28
C PRO A 404 -5.14 -0.19 5.39
N LEU A 405 -4.05 -0.87 5.72
CA LEU A 405 -3.96 -1.75 6.89
C LEU A 405 -3.80 -0.92 8.16
N VAL A 406 -4.63 -1.14 9.16
CA VAL A 406 -4.53 -0.52 10.49
C VAL A 406 -4.14 -1.61 11.49
N ASN A 407 -2.85 -1.64 11.84
CA ASN A 407 -2.29 -2.66 12.70
C ASN A 407 -1.94 -2.06 14.07
N ILE A 408 -2.71 -2.40 15.10
CA ILE A 408 -2.46 -1.91 16.46
C ILE A 408 -1.85 -3.04 17.28
N ILE A 409 -0.54 -2.95 17.49
CA ILE A 409 0.22 -3.93 18.26
C ILE A 409 0.14 -3.50 19.73
N PRO A 410 -0.42 -4.34 20.62
CA PRO A 410 -0.48 -4.02 22.04
C PRO A 410 0.93 -3.95 22.63
N PHE A 411 1.10 -3.18 23.71
CA PHE A 411 2.31 -3.25 24.53
C PHE A 411 2.58 -4.72 24.88
N HIS A 412 3.72 -5.23 24.43
CA HIS A 412 4.29 -6.42 25.02
C HIS A 412 5.03 -5.92 26.25
N ASP A 413 4.71 -6.47 27.43
CA ASP A 413 5.39 -6.10 28.66
C ASP A 413 6.89 -6.00 28.41
N ALA A 414 7.53 -4.92 28.88
CA ALA A 414 8.98 -4.92 29.01
C ALA A 414 9.33 -6.09 29.93
N ILE A 415 9.71 -7.21 29.36
CA ILE A 415 10.20 -8.33 30.13
C ILE A 415 11.65 -7.98 30.41
N GLU A 416 11.90 -7.37 31.57
CA GLU A 416 13.24 -7.26 32.12
C GLU A 416 13.77 -8.67 32.36
N TYR A 417 14.65 -9.15 31.49
CA TYR A 417 15.24 -10.47 31.59
C TYR A 417 16.47 -10.43 32.49
N GLY A 418 16.25 -10.13 33.77
CA GLY A 418 17.35 -9.92 34.72
C GLY A 418 18.25 -8.76 34.27
N THR A 419 19.54 -9.03 34.06
CA THR A 419 20.54 -8.03 33.62
C THR A 419 20.71 -7.94 32.10
N LEU A 420 19.95 -8.73 31.32
CA LEU A 420 20.02 -8.73 29.87
C LEU A 420 19.25 -7.52 29.31
N ASP A 421 19.98 -6.57 28.73
CA ASP A 421 19.40 -5.51 27.91
C ASP A 421 19.06 -6.07 26.52
N THR A 422 17.85 -5.75 26.04
CA THR A 422 17.36 -6.20 24.74
C THR A 422 16.73 -5.05 23.98
N GLN A 423 17.19 -4.85 22.75
CA GLN A 423 16.55 -3.96 21.80
C GLN A 423 16.07 -4.77 20.61
N TYR A 424 14.99 -4.33 19.96
CA TYR A 424 14.53 -4.98 18.74
C TYR A 424 14.09 -3.99 17.68
N GLU A 425 14.33 -4.37 16.44
CA GLU A 425 13.87 -3.68 15.24
C GLU A 425 13.00 -4.66 14.45
N VAL A 426 11.80 -4.21 14.05
CA VAL A 426 11.03 -4.95 13.05
C VAL A 426 11.60 -4.61 11.69
N TRP A 427 12.03 -5.65 10.98
CA TRP A 427 12.59 -5.53 9.64
C TRP A 427 11.50 -5.68 8.57
N SER A 428 10.57 -6.62 8.79
CA SER A 428 9.41 -6.81 7.92
C SER A 428 8.20 -7.28 8.73
N TYR A 429 7.06 -6.63 8.49
CA TYR A 429 5.74 -7.05 9.00
C TYR A 429 5.02 -8.04 8.08
N GLY A 430 5.59 -8.32 6.90
CA GLY A 430 4.94 -9.09 5.84
C GLY A 430 4.37 -8.21 4.72
N PRO A 431 3.41 -8.73 3.95
CA PRO A 431 3.01 -8.12 2.69
C PRO A 431 2.24 -6.82 2.88
N ILE A 432 2.72 -5.73 2.27
CA ILE A 432 2.06 -4.42 2.18
C ILE A 432 1.82 -4.10 0.70
N ASP A 433 0.60 -4.26 0.22
CA ASP A 433 0.19 -4.01 -1.18
C ASP A 433 -0.21 -2.56 -1.46
N ASP A 434 -0.61 -1.81 -0.43
CA ASP A 434 -0.99 -0.40 -0.53
C ASP A 434 -0.27 0.49 0.48
N PHE A 435 -0.90 0.69 1.64
CA PHE A 435 -0.44 1.55 2.71
C PHE A 435 -0.80 0.90 4.04
N SER A 436 0.05 0.99 5.04
CA SER A 436 -0.24 0.52 6.39
C SER A 436 0.14 1.57 7.43
N LEU A 437 -0.68 1.67 8.47
CA LEU A 437 -0.38 2.38 9.70
C LEU A 437 -0.26 1.33 10.81
N THR A 438 0.97 1.06 11.22
CA THR A 438 1.28 0.19 12.35
C THR A 438 1.53 1.04 13.58
N ILE A 439 0.72 0.86 14.61
CA ILE A 439 0.77 1.62 15.86
C ILE A 439 1.23 0.68 16.98
N GLN A 440 2.26 1.09 17.71
CA GLN A 440 2.75 0.37 18.88
C GLN A 440 3.32 1.34 19.91
N PRO A 441 3.18 1.07 21.21
CA PRO A 441 3.92 1.82 22.22
C PRO A 441 5.40 1.51 22.12
N THR A 442 6.24 2.53 22.24
CA THR A 442 7.70 2.38 22.27
C THR A 442 8.28 2.50 23.66
N ASP A 443 7.64 3.30 24.50
CA ASP A 443 7.93 3.46 25.92
C ASP A 443 6.62 3.78 26.67
N SER A 444 6.72 4.19 27.93
CA SER A 444 5.55 4.56 28.75
C SER A 444 4.93 5.91 28.39
N LEU A 445 5.54 6.67 27.48
CA LEU A 445 5.18 8.05 27.13
C LEU A 445 4.70 8.19 25.67
N HIS A 446 5.14 7.32 24.77
CA HIS A 446 4.98 7.49 23.32
C HIS A 446 4.38 6.26 22.64
N LEU A 447 3.42 6.54 21.76
CA LEU A 447 3.01 5.64 20.69
C LEU A 447 3.78 5.99 19.43
N GLU A 448 4.45 5.01 18.86
CA GLU A 448 5.05 5.11 17.54
C GLU A 448 4.03 4.69 16.48
N ILE A 449 4.00 5.47 15.40
CA ILE A 449 3.13 5.26 14.24
C ILE A 449 4.04 5.09 13.04
N GLU A 450 4.16 3.83 12.63
CA GLU A 450 4.94 3.44 11.48
C GLU A 450 4.02 3.38 10.25
N MET A 451 4.26 4.31 9.32
CA MET A 451 3.59 4.37 8.03
C MET A 451 4.43 3.65 6.99
N LEU A 452 3.85 2.60 6.41
CA LEU A 452 4.48 1.75 5.42
C LEU A 452 3.74 1.91 4.09
N ALA A 453 4.42 2.42 3.08
CA ALA A 453 3.83 2.64 1.76
C ALA A 453 4.49 1.74 0.71
N ASN A 454 3.69 1.14 -0.17
CA ASN A 454 4.22 0.38 -1.29
C ASN A 454 4.92 1.33 -2.28
N PRO A 455 6.24 1.19 -2.55
CA PRO A 455 6.97 2.09 -3.44
C PRO A 455 6.50 2.06 -4.90
N ARG A 456 5.72 1.04 -5.28
CA ARG A 456 5.09 0.95 -6.61
C ARG A 456 3.76 1.69 -6.70
N VAL A 457 3.18 2.05 -5.55
CA VAL A 457 1.91 2.78 -5.43
C VAL A 457 2.15 4.21 -4.92
N TYR A 458 3.17 4.45 -4.11
CA TYR A 458 3.49 5.75 -3.54
C TYR A 458 4.98 6.06 -3.69
N THR A 459 5.29 7.32 -3.96
CA THR A 459 6.63 7.87 -3.84
C THR A 459 6.97 8.18 -2.38
N ALA A 460 8.26 8.37 -2.09
CA ALA A 460 8.70 8.77 -0.76
C ALA A 460 8.12 10.13 -0.34
N ASP A 461 7.95 11.05 -1.28
CA ASP A 461 7.35 12.36 -1.03
C ASP A 461 5.85 12.25 -0.72
N GLU A 462 5.11 11.40 -1.44
CA GLU A 462 3.70 11.11 -1.14
C GLU A 462 3.53 10.49 0.25
N CYS A 463 4.35 9.49 0.60
CA CYS A 463 4.36 8.89 1.94
C CYS A 463 4.66 9.93 3.04
N SER A 464 5.65 10.80 2.80
CA SER A 464 6.01 11.88 3.73
C SER A 464 4.92 12.96 3.83
N ALA A 465 4.18 13.23 2.75
CA ALA A 465 3.03 14.12 2.76
C ALA A 465 1.88 13.53 3.57
N HIS A 466 1.59 12.23 3.43
CA HIS A 466 0.60 11.56 4.28
C HIS A 466 0.99 11.58 5.75
N ALA A 467 2.26 11.37 6.08
CA ALA A 467 2.75 11.47 7.46
C ALA A 467 2.48 12.86 8.05
N ARG A 468 2.88 13.93 7.35
CA ARG A 468 2.64 15.32 7.81
C ARG A 468 1.15 15.62 7.97
N ARG A 469 0.33 15.31 6.97
CA ARG A 469 -1.13 15.53 7.03
C ARG A 469 -1.78 14.77 8.18
N PHE A 470 -1.38 13.52 8.39
CA PHE A 470 -1.92 12.73 9.49
C PHE A 470 -1.53 13.30 10.86
N MET A 471 -0.29 13.78 11.02
CA MET A 471 0.14 14.42 12.26
C MET A 471 -0.58 15.75 12.52
N ASP A 472 -0.75 16.58 11.49
CA ASP A 472 -1.55 17.81 11.57
C ASP A 472 -3.02 17.51 11.93
N TRP A 473 -3.59 16.46 11.31
CA TRP A 473 -4.94 15.97 11.58
C TRP A 473 -5.12 15.51 13.04
N CYS A 474 -4.18 14.70 13.55
CA CYS A 474 -4.16 14.30 14.94
C CYS A 474 -4.03 15.51 15.87
N GLY A 475 -3.15 16.46 15.54
CA GLY A 475 -2.97 17.69 16.32
C GLY A 475 -4.25 18.51 16.43
N ALA A 476 -4.96 18.70 15.31
CA ALA A 476 -6.23 19.44 15.28
C ALA A 476 -7.32 18.75 16.13
N ILE A 477 -7.47 17.43 15.99
CA ILE A 477 -8.46 16.65 16.76
C ILE A 477 -8.12 16.62 18.25
N ILE A 478 -6.85 16.50 18.62
CA ILE A 478 -6.44 16.50 20.03
C ILE A 478 -6.69 17.87 20.67
N ALA A 479 -6.52 18.95 19.90
CA ALA A 479 -6.76 20.31 20.38
C ALA A 479 -8.25 20.60 20.64
N ASP A 480 -9.15 20.06 19.81
CA ASP A 480 -10.60 20.14 20.02
C ASP A 480 -11.29 18.82 19.60
N PRO A 481 -11.37 17.82 20.49
CA PRO A 481 -11.96 16.52 20.18
C PRO A 481 -13.49 16.57 20.05
N THR A 482 -14.11 17.70 20.41
CA THR A 482 -15.56 17.89 20.30
C THR A 482 -15.98 18.55 18.98
N ALA A 483 -15.01 19.03 18.19
CA ALA A 483 -15.26 19.58 16.87
C ALA A 483 -15.85 18.52 15.93
N PRO A 484 -16.87 18.87 15.12
CA PRO A 484 -17.32 18.02 14.03
C PRO A 484 -16.18 17.76 13.04
N LEU A 485 -15.97 16.50 12.64
CA LEU A 485 -14.89 16.11 11.72
C LEU A 485 -15.00 16.83 10.36
N ASP A 486 -16.22 17.19 9.94
CA ASP A 486 -16.49 17.94 8.70
C ASP A 486 -16.01 19.40 8.74
N SER A 487 -15.75 19.94 9.93
CA SER A 487 -15.21 21.29 10.10
C SER A 487 -13.69 21.35 9.97
N LEU A 488 -13.03 20.19 9.94
CA LEU A 488 -11.58 20.08 9.90
C LEU A 488 -11.07 19.93 8.46
N VAL A 489 -9.86 20.42 8.21
CA VAL A 489 -9.18 20.33 6.92
C VAL A 489 -7.96 19.42 7.05
N ALA A 490 -7.90 18.36 6.24
CA ALA A 490 -6.78 17.40 6.24
C ALA A 490 -5.59 17.82 5.36
N LEU A 491 -5.69 18.96 4.68
CA LEU A 491 -4.58 19.57 3.96
C LEU A 491 -3.63 20.23 4.94
N THR A 492 -2.33 20.11 4.69
CA THR A 492 -1.34 20.94 5.39
C THR A 492 -1.57 22.43 5.07
N ALA A 493 -1.01 23.34 5.88
CA ALA A 493 -1.14 24.77 5.65
C ALA A 493 -0.64 25.20 4.24
N ASP A 494 0.49 24.62 3.80
CA ASP A 494 1.06 24.90 2.47
C ASP A 494 0.13 24.41 1.34
N GLU A 495 -0.48 23.24 1.52
CA GLU A 495 -1.42 22.66 0.55
C GLU A 495 -2.74 23.44 0.51
N ALA A 496 -3.24 23.87 1.66
CA ALA A 496 -4.41 24.73 1.74
C ALA A 496 -4.17 26.08 1.05
N ALA A 497 -2.99 26.69 1.28
CA ALA A 497 -2.58 27.92 0.60
C ALA A 497 -2.42 27.73 -0.92
N ALA A 498 -1.83 26.62 -1.36
CA ALA A 498 -1.71 26.28 -2.77
C ALA A 498 -3.09 26.02 -3.41
N HIS A 499 -3.98 25.30 -2.72
CA HIS A 499 -5.35 25.07 -3.17
C HIS A 499 -6.13 26.37 -3.29
N GLU A 500 -6.01 27.27 -2.31
CA GLU A 500 -6.63 28.59 -2.37
C GLU A 500 -6.09 29.43 -3.53
N LEU A 501 -4.78 29.43 -3.76
CA LEU A 501 -4.16 30.10 -4.90
C LEU A 501 -4.70 29.55 -6.23
N LEU A 502 -4.75 28.23 -6.39
CA LEU A 502 -5.30 27.58 -7.58
C LEU A 502 -6.79 27.88 -7.77
N SER A 503 -7.56 27.89 -6.69
CA SER A 503 -8.99 28.21 -6.70
C SER A 503 -9.25 29.66 -7.09
N ARG A 504 -8.45 30.60 -6.58
CA ARG A 504 -8.50 32.02 -6.99
C ARG A 504 -8.11 32.20 -8.45
N THR A 505 -7.04 31.54 -8.89
CA THR A 505 -6.59 31.57 -10.30
C THR A 505 -7.68 31.02 -11.24
N ARG A 506 -8.42 29.99 -10.80
CA ARG A 506 -9.56 29.44 -11.53
C ARG A 506 -10.78 30.36 -11.52
N ALA A 507 -11.11 30.99 -10.39
CA ALA A 507 -12.21 31.95 -10.29
C ALA A 507 -11.94 33.23 -11.11
N ASP A 508 -10.70 33.69 -11.16
CA ASP A 508 -10.29 34.82 -12.00
C ASP A 508 -10.22 34.42 -13.48
N ALA A 509 -9.99 33.14 -13.78
CA ALA A 509 -10.16 32.58 -15.12
C ALA A 509 -11.63 32.41 -15.56
N GLU A 510 -12.53 32.04 -14.64
CA GLU A 510 -13.99 31.97 -14.88
C GLU A 510 -14.64 33.37 -14.95
N LYS A 511 -13.92 34.43 -14.54
CA LYS A 511 -14.27 35.84 -14.79
C LYS A 511 -13.90 36.34 -16.19
N ASP A 512 -13.46 35.47 -17.11
CA ASP A 512 -13.46 35.79 -18.55
C ASP A 512 -14.91 36.00 -19.01
N SER A 513 -15.38 37.25 -18.91
CA SER A 513 -16.74 37.70 -19.29
C SER A 513 -17.12 37.54 -20.77
N SER A 514 -16.24 36.94 -21.57
CA SER A 514 -16.44 36.75 -23.01
C SER A 514 -17.07 35.39 -23.28
N GLU A 515 -18.35 35.39 -23.62
CA GLU A 515 -19.07 34.18 -24.02
C GLU A 515 -18.46 33.56 -25.29
N TRP A 516 -18.56 32.23 -25.42
CA TRP A 516 -18.18 31.54 -26.65
C TRP A 516 -18.94 32.14 -27.85
N GLY A 517 -18.23 32.45 -28.93
CA GLY A 517 -18.80 33.10 -30.10
C GLY A 517 -18.85 34.63 -30.03
N ALA A 518 -18.43 35.27 -28.93
CA ALA A 518 -18.32 36.72 -28.83
C ALA A 518 -17.38 37.27 -29.92
N VAL A 519 -17.79 38.40 -30.51
CA VAL A 519 -16.97 39.13 -31.48
C VAL A 519 -16.18 40.18 -30.70
N LEU A 520 -14.88 39.94 -30.56
CA LEU A 520 -13.94 40.77 -29.82
C LEU A 520 -13.10 41.61 -30.78
N THR A 521 -12.77 42.81 -30.34
CA THR A 521 -11.69 43.61 -30.92
C THR A 521 -10.33 43.00 -30.55
N PRO A 522 -9.27 43.29 -31.32
CA PRO A 522 -7.90 42.89 -30.94
C PRO A 522 -7.48 43.36 -29.54
N HIS A 523 -7.99 44.51 -29.09
CA HIS A 523 -7.68 45.06 -27.76
C HIS A 523 -8.36 44.25 -26.64
N GLU A 524 -9.63 43.88 -26.82
CA GLU A 524 -10.35 43.04 -25.85
C GLU A 524 -9.73 41.64 -25.75
N LEU A 525 -9.38 41.01 -26.88
CA LEU A 525 -8.70 39.71 -26.87
C LEU A 525 -7.30 39.81 -26.25
N ALA A 526 -6.58 40.93 -26.43
CA ALA A 526 -5.29 41.16 -25.79
C ALA A 526 -5.43 41.31 -24.26
N GLY A 527 -6.51 41.94 -23.80
CA GLY A 527 -6.89 41.98 -22.39
C GLY A 527 -7.07 40.58 -21.81
N LEU A 528 -7.84 39.71 -22.48
CA LEU A 528 -8.00 38.31 -22.04
C LEU A 528 -6.65 37.57 -22.03
N ALA A 529 -5.85 37.72 -23.09
CA ALA A 529 -4.53 37.11 -23.18
C ALA A 529 -3.60 37.53 -22.03
N GLN A 530 -3.58 38.82 -21.67
CA GLN A 530 -2.75 39.36 -20.58
C GLN A 530 -3.08 38.70 -19.23
N HIS A 531 -4.36 38.43 -18.96
CA HIS A 531 -4.78 37.70 -17.76
C HIS A 531 -4.31 36.24 -17.80
N THR A 532 -4.40 35.57 -18.96
CA THR A 532 -3.98 34.15 -19.07
C THR A 532 -2.49 33.92 -18.93
N VAL A 533 -1.64 34.83 -19.44
CA VAL A 533 -0.18 34.68 -19.41
C VAL A 533 0.50 35.43 -18.27
N ASN A 534 -0.26 36.23 -17.50
CA ASN A 534 0.23 37.06 -16.39
C ASN A 534 1.46 37.93 -16.78
N ALA A 535 1.40 38.55 -17.96
CA ALA A 535 2.47 39.39 -18.51
C ALA A 535 1.89 40.40 -19.52
N ASP A 536 2.55 41.56 -19.68
CA ASP A 536 2.12 42.58 -20.64
C ASP A 536 2.18 42.06 -22.08
N VAL A 537 1.04 42.16 -22.77
CA VAL A 537 0.87 41.67 -24.15
C VAL A 537 1.07 42.83 -25.13
N SER A 538 2.16 42.79 -25.89
CA SER A 538 2.47 43.77 -26.93
C SER A 538 1.81 43.45 -28.28
N GLY A 539 1.33 42.22 -28.47
CA GLY A 539 0.60 41.81 -29.67
C GLY A 539 0.10 40.37 -29.60
N LEU A 540 -0.67 39.96 -30.61
CA LEU A 540 -1.25 38.62 -30.71
C LEU A 540 -0.93 37.96 -32.05
N LYS A 541 -0.70 36.65 -32.04
CA LYS A 541 -0.66 35.81 -33.24
C LYS A 541 -1.74 34.76 -33.19
N LEU A 542 -2.36 34.50 -34.34
CA LEU A 542 -3.25 33.37 -34.54
C LEU A 542 -2.52 32.27 -35.28
N VAL A 543 -2.36 31.12 -34.62
CA VAL A 543 -1.50 30.03 -35.10
C VAL A 543 -2.30 28.75 -35.25
N GLY A 544 -2.15 28.11 -36.41
CA GLY A 544 -2.80 26.86 -36.74
C GLY A 544 -2.11 25.63 -36.09
N PRO A 545 -2.64 24.42 -36.35
CA PRO A 545 -2.15 23.17 -35.76
C PRO A 545 -0.67 22.84 -36.02
N ALA A 546 -0.05 23.46 -37.03
CA ALA A 546 1.35 23.22 -37.41
C ALA A 546 2.20 24.51 -37.46
N GLY A 547 1.83 25.56 -36.71
CA GLY A 547 2.63 26.80 -36.63
C GLY A 547 2.36 27.81 -37.75
N PHE A 548 1.54 27.45 -38.74
CA PHE A 548 1.21 28.33 -39.87
C PHE A 548 0.18 29.39 -39.52
N ALA A 549 0.18 30.48 -40.29
CA ALA A 549 -0.86 31.51 -40.24
C ALA A 549 -2.25 30.91 -40.52
N VAL A 550 -3.23 31.36 -39.75
CA VAL A 550 -4.61 30.85 -39.82
C VAL A 550 -5.39 31.67 -40.85
N PRO A 551 -6.01 31.03 -41.88
CA PRO A 551 -6.87 31.73 -42.81
C PRO A 551 -8.07 32.38 -42.10
N ALA A 552 -8.59 33.48 -42.64
CA ALA A 552 -9.81 34.10 -42.13
C ALA A 552 -10.97 33.07 -42.07
N GLY A 553 -11.76 33.12 -41.00
CA GLY A 553 -12.84 32.18 -40.71
C GLY A 553 -12.41 30.83 -40.11
N ARG A 554 -11.10 30.56 -39.96
CA ARG A 554 -10.59 29.35 -39.29
C ARG A 554 -10.19 29.64 -37.85
N VAL A 555 -10.45 28.67 -36.97
CA VAL A 555 -10.06 28.74 -35.55
C VAL A 555 -8.58 28.43 -35.40
N GLY A 556 -7.88 29.31 -34.72
CA GLY A 556 -6.48 29.17 -34.34
C GLY A 556 -6.27 29.29 -32.84
N ARG A 557 -5.11 28.86 -32.37
CA ARG A 557 -4.62 29.20 -31.03
C ARG A 557 -4.17 30.65 -31.02
N VAL A 558 -4.46 31.34 -29.93
CA VAL A 558 -3.98 32.69 -29.70
C VAL A 558 -2.64 32.60 -28.97
N ILE A 559 -1.62 33.21 -29.54
CA ILE A 559 -0.28 33.32 -28.97
C ILE A 559 -0.05 34.78 -28.59
N ALA A 560 0.27 35.05 -27.34
CA ALA A 560 0.64 36.36 -26.85
C ALA A 560 2.11 36.66 -27.17
N LEU A 561 2.38 37.85 -27.67
CA LEU A 561 3.72 38.41 -27.82
C LEU A 561 4.01 39.25 -26.59
N THR A 562 4.98 38.85 -25.78
CA THR A 562 5.42 39.60 -24.60
C THR A 562 6.89 40.01 -24.76
N ASP A 563 7.38 40.84 -23.85
CA ASP A 563 8.79 41.22 -23.73
C ASP A 563 9.72 40.00 -23.50
N GLN A 564 9.18 38.93 -22.92
CA GLN A 564 9.86 37.65 -22.68
C GLN A 564 9.70 36.63 -23.83
N GLY A 565 9.08 37.01 -24.95
CA GLY A 565 8.90 36.16 -26.12
C GLY A 565 7.45 35.70 -26.33
N GLU A 566 7.27 34.64 -27.14
CA GLU A 566 5.93 34.12 -27.46
C GLU A 566 5.42 33.18 -26.37
N ARG A 567 4.19 33.40 -25.90
CA ARG A 567 3.52 32.59 -24.88
C ARG A 567 2.18 32.09 -25.42
N ASP A 568 1.92 30.79 -25.33
CA ASP A 568 0.61 30.23 -25.62
C ASP A 568 -0.37 30.68 -24.52
N THR A 569 -1.46 31.34 -24.91
CA THR A 569 -2.46 31.86 -23.95
C THR A 569 -3.44 30.78 -23.53
N GLY A 570 -3.45 29.64 -24.24
CA GLY A 570 -4.49 28.65 -24.11
C GLY A 570 -5.85 29.13 -24.63
N LEU A 571 -5.97 30.27 -25.32
CA LEU A 571 -7.23 30.75 -25.91
C LEU A 571 -7.35 30.33 -27.39
N ARG A 572 -8.59 30.24 -27.89
CA ARG A 572 -8.89 30.03 -29.31
C ARG A 572 -9.70 31.18 -29.89
N ALA A 573 -9.33 31.63 -31.09
CA ALA A 573 -10.06 32.66 -31.82
C ALA A 573 -10.04 32.42 -33.34
N SER A 574 -10.94 33.05 -34.09
CA SER A 574 -10.88 33.10 -35.55
C SER A 574 -10.96 34.54 -36.06
N LEU A 575 -10.18 34.85 -37.10
CA LEU A 575 -10.21 36.16 -37.74
C LEU A 575 -11.40 36.24 -38.70
N GLU A 576 -12.34 37.15 -38.46
CA GLU A 576 -13.45 37.43 -39.36
C GLU A 576 -13.24 38.79 -40.04
N LEU A 577 -13.44 38.81 -41.36
CA LEU A 577 -13.43 40.03 -42.16
C LEU A 577 -14.87 40.55 -42.20
N VAL A 578 -15.19 41.46 -41.27
CA VAL A 578 -16.54 42.06 -41.18
C VAL A 578 -16.71 43.15 -42.25
N ASP A 579 -15.62 43.83 -42.63
CA ASP A 579 -15.53 44.68 -43.83
C ASP A 579 -14.05 44.91 -44.19
N ALA A 580 -13.76 45.42 -45.40
CA ALA A 580 -12.39 45.51 -45.96
C ALA A 580 -11.35 46.29 -45.12
N HIS A 581 -11.75 46.95 -44.02
CA HIS A 581 -10.90 47.84 -43.22
C HIS A 581 -10.95 47.57 -41.70
N ARG A 582 -11.68 46.55 -41.20
CA ARG A 582 -11.71 46.22 -39.76
C ARG A 582 -11.73 44.70 -39.50
N PRO A 583 -10.62 44.11 -39.06
CA PRO A 583 -10.61 42.72 -38.60
C PRO A 583 -11.36 42.59 -37.27
N ALA A 584 -12.26 41.62 -37.17
CA ALA A 584 -12.91 41.23 -35.91
C ALA A 584 -12.46 39.81 -35.53
N LEU A 585 -12.37 39.51 -34.24
CA LEU A 585 -11.91 38.21 -33.75
C LEU A 585 -13.08 37.52 -33.05
N ARG A 586 -13.52 36.38 -33.56
CA ARG A 586 -14.52 35.56 -32.85
C ARG A 586 -13.81 34.69 -31.82
N TYR A 587 -14.21 34.78 -30.56
CA TYR A 587 -13.68 33.99 -29.46
C TYR A 587 -14.30 32.59 -29.42
N HIS A 588 -13.49 31.55 -29.19
CA HIS A 588 -13.90 30.15 -29.20
C HIS A 588 -13.56 29.39 -27.90
N GLY A 589 -13.30 30.09 -26.79
CA GLY A 589 -12.98 29.48 -25.49
C GLY A 589 -11.51 29.06 -25.33
N ARG A 590 -11.18 28.30 -24.28
CA ARG A 590 -9.82 27.81 -24.02
C ARG A 590 -9.52 26.50 -24.74
N ALA A 591 -8.25 26.28 -25.07
CA ALA A 591 -7.75 25.08 -25.72
C ALA A 591 -7.89 23.81 -24.85
N THR A 592 -7.95 23.98 -23.52
CA THR A 592 -8.16 22.93 -22.53
C THR A 592 -9.62 22.77 -22.12
N ASP A 593 -10.52 23.66 -22.56
CA ASP A 593 -11.95 23.52 -22.28
C ASP A 593 -12.46 22.32 -23.09
N VAL A 594 -12.38 21.15 -22.48
CA VAL A 594 -13.29 20.05 -22.78
C VAL A 594 -14.63 20.51 -22.22
N VAL A 595 -15.45 21.13 -23.07
CA VAL A 595 -16.80 21.55 -22.68
C VAL A 595 -17.61 20.27 -22.38
N ARG A 596 -17.64 19.88 -21.11
CA ARG A 596 -18.53 18.87 -20.58
C ARG A 596 -19.93 19.47 -20.53
N ALA A 597 -20.80 19.00 -21.43
CA ALA A 597 -22.16 19.46 -21.60
C ALA A 597 -23.02 19.22 -20.35
N ARG A 598 -23.17 20.25 -19.52
CA ARG A 598 -24.38 20.42 -18.72
C ARG A 598 -25.10 21.74 -18.95
N GLU A 599 -24.49 22.70 -19.65
CA GLU A 599 -25.17 23.97 -19.98
C GLU A 599 -25.12 24.37 -21.47
N CYS A 600 -24.32 23.69 -22.30
CA CYS A 600 -24.49 23.74 -23.75
C CYS A 600 -23.97 22.42 -24.36
N ASP A 601 -24.85 21.69 -25.03
CA ASP A 601 -24.49 20.43 -25.67
C ASP A 601 -23.69 20.71 -26.94
N VAL A 602 -22.38 20.43 -26.91
CA VAL A 602 -21.45 20.62 -28.02
C VAL A 602 -21.94 19.87 -29.27
N GLU A 603 -22.62 18.73 -29.09
CA GLU A 603 -23.21 17.97 -30.18
C GLU A 603 -24.44 18.68 -30.75
N LYS A 604 -25.25 19.35 -29.93
CA LYS A 604 -26.37 20.18 -30.40
C LYS A 604 -25.88 21.34 -31.25
N GLY A 605 -24.84 22.06 -30.83
CA GLY A 605 -24.30 23.18 -31.62
C GLY A 605 -23.71 22.75 -32.96
N ALA A 606 -22.97 21.64 -32.98
CA ALA A 606 -22.45 21.02 -34.20
C ALA A 606 -23.56 20.59 -35.17
N VAL A 607 -24.62 19.98 -34.64
CA VAL A 607 -25.80 19.53 -35.41
C VAL A 607 -26.57 20.73 -35.97
N VAL A 608 -26.85 21.75 -35.14
CA VAL A 608 -27.58 22.96 -35.56
C VAL A 608 -26.80 23.71 -36.63
N GLN A 609 -25.49 23.87 -36.48
CA GLN A 609 -24.66 24.54 -37.47
C GLN A 609 -24.65 23.80 -38.81
N ALA A 610 -24.50 22.47 -38.80
CA ALA A 610 -24.55 21.67 -40.00
C ALA A 610 -25.92 21.70 -40.68
N VAL A 611 -27.02 21.74 -39.90
CA VAL A 611 -28.38 21.91 -40.41
C VAL A 611 -28.57 23.30 -41.03
N ARG A 612 -28.01 24.36 -40.45
CA ARG A 612 -28.04 25.72 -41.03
C ARG A 612 -27.27 25.80 -42.33
N GLU A 613 -26.07 25.22 -42.40
CA GLU A 613 -25.27 25.16 -43.64
C GLU A 613 -26.02 24.40 -44.75
N PHE A 614 -26.63 23.27 -44.38
CA PHE A 614 -27.46 22.50 -45.30
C PHE A 614 -28.66 23.32 -45.80
N ALA A 615 -29.43 23.95 -44.90
CA ALA A 615 -30.60 24.75 -45.24
C ALA A 615 -30.24 25.95 -46.12
N GLN A 616 -29.14 26.65 -45.83
CA GLN A 616 -28.64 27.76 -46.67
C GLN A 616 -28.25 27.30 -48.08
N SER A 617 -27.71 26.08 -48.21
CA SER A 617 -27.33 25.52 -49.52
C SER A 617 -28.54 25.02 -50.34
N ARG A 618 -29.59 24.54 -49.67
CA ARG A 618 -30.70 23.80 -50.29
C ARG A 618 -31.97 24.64 -50.47
N TYR A 619 -32.20 25.61 -49.57
CA TYR A 619 -33.37 26.50 -49.50
C TYR A 619 -32.92 27.96 -49.31
N PRO A 620 -32.36 28.60 -50.35
CA PRO A 620 -31.89 29.99 -50.26
C PRO A 620 -33.07 30.94 -50.03
N GLY A 621 -33.32 31.28 -48.76
CA GLY A 621 -34.41 32.17 -48.34
C GLY A 621 -34.95 31.88 -46.93
N GLU A 622 -34.79 30.65 -46.43
CA GLU A 622 -35.23 30.27 -45.08
C GLU A 622 -34.12 30.51 -44.06
N ARG A 623 -34.44 31.25 -42.98
CA ARG A 623 -33.54 31.43 -41.83
C ARG A 623 -33.88 30.38 -40.78
N VAL A 624 -33.05 29.36 -40.68
CA VAL A 624 -33.11 28.38 -39.58
C VAL A 624 -32.33 28.95 -38.39
N GLY A 625 -33.05 29.28 -37.34
CA GLY A 625 -32.55 29.69 -36.03
C GLY A 625 -32.13 28.48 -35.17
N TYR A 626 -31.57 28.77 -34.00
CA TYR A 626 -31.07 27.75 -33.08
C TYR A 626 -32.20 26.93 -32.43
N ASP A 627 -33.38 27.55 -32.29
CA ASP A 627 -34.56 26.98 -31.66
C ASP A 627 -35.43 26.16 -32.63
N ASP A 628 -35.15 26.26 -33.94
CA ASP A 628 -35.89 25.55 -34.98
C ASP A 628 -35.44 24.09 -35.15
N VAL A 629 -34.36 23.68 -34.49
CA VAL A 629 -33.80 22.32 -34.56
C VAL A 629 -33.78 21.70 -33.16
N GLU A 630 -34.66 20.73 -32.93
CA GLU A 630 -34.66 19.98 -31.67
C GLU A 630 -33.61 18.89 -31.70
N VAL A 631 -32.74 18.84 -30.69
CA VAL A 631 -31.70 17.81 -30.57
C VAL A 631 -31.90 17.07 -29.25
N GLY A 632 -32.12 15.76 -29.32
CA GLY A 632 -32.29 14.87 -28.19
C GLY A 632 -31.16 13.85 -28.08
N VAL A 633 -30.62 13.65 -26.89
CA VAL A 633 -29.54 12.69 -26.62
C VAL A 633 -30.12 11.37 -26.13
N GLY A 634 -29.97 10.30 -26.92
CA GLY A 634 -30.37 8.94 -26.54
C GLY A 634 -29.18 8.05 -26.14
N LYS A 635 -29.46 6.93 -25.48
CA LYS A 635 -28.44 5.97 -24.96
C LYS A 635 -27.44 5.45 -26.01
N HIS A 636 -27.79 5.50 -27.30
CA HIS A 636 -26.98 4.95 -28.41
C HIS A 636 -26.85 5.85 -29.65
N ALA A 637 -27.52 7.02 -29.67
CA ALA A 637 -27.49 7.96 -30.80
C ALA A 637 -28.11 9.31 -30.40
N VAL A 638 -27.68 10.38 -31.07
CA VAL A 638 -28.31 11.69 -31.01
C VAL A 638 -29.41 11.76 -32.08
N THR A 639 -30.56 12.34 -31.74
CA THR A 639 -31.67 12.56 -32.67
C THR A 639 -31.82 14.05 -32.92
N ALA A 640 -31.92 14.45 -34.18
CA ALA A 640 -32.14 15.83 -34.61
C ALA A 640 -33.46 15.91 -35.39
N THR A 641 -34.38 16.75 -34.94
CA THR A 641 -35.66 17.02 -35.61
C THR A 641 -35.56 18.35 -36.35
N VAL A 642 -35.87 18.33 -37.65
CA VAL A 642 -35.89 19.54 -38.48
C VAL A 642 -37.32 19.88 -38.91
N PRO A 643 -37.63 21.17 -39.16
CA PRO A 643 -39.00 21.63 -39.41
C PRO A 643 -39.46 21.46 -40.87
N TRP A 644 -38.64 20.86 -41.75
CA TRP A 644 -38.98 20.57 -43.14
C TRP A 644 -38.81 19.08 -43.45
N GLU A 645 -39.45 18.60 -44.53
CA GLU A 645 -39.31 17.21 -44.95
C GLU A 645 -37.91 16.91 -45.51
N LEU A 646 -37.24 15.91 -44.95
CA LEU A 646 -35.98 15.40 -45.45
C LEU A 646 -36.18 14.26 -46.46
N THR A 647 -35.54 14.35 -47.63
CA THR A 647 -35.39 13.18 -48.51
C THR A 647 -34.26 12.26 -48.02
N ALA A 648 -34.19 11.04 -48.56
CA ALA A 648 -33.10 10.11 -48.28
C ALA A 648 -31.72 10.66 -48.72
N GLN A 649 -31.68 11.53 -49.74
CA GLN A 649 -30.45 12.19 -50.19
C GLN A 649 -30.04 13.31 -49.23
N ASP A 650 -31.00 14.10 -48.76
CA ASP A 650 -30.77 15.17 -47.78
C ASP A 650 -30.22 14.62 -46.46
N THR A 651 -30.80 13.50 -45.99
CA THR A 651 -30.33 12.79 -44.79
C THR A 651 -28.87 12.33 -44.92
N ARG A 652 -28.45 11.90 -46.12
CA ARG A 652 -27.07 11.46 -46.37
C ARG A 652 -26.11 12.64 -46.34
N HIS A 653 -26.47 13.74 -47.01
CA HIS A 653 -25.66 14.95 -47.04
C HIS A 653 -25.53 15.58 -45.65
N LEU A 654 -26.62 15.64 -44.88
CA LEU A 654 -26.59 16.09 -43.50
C LEU A 654 -25.64 15.25 -42.64
N ARG A 655 -25.69 13.91 -42.73
CA ARG A 655 -24.75 13.04 -41.99
C ARG A 655 -23.29 13.32 -42.34
N GLU A 656 -22.98 13.56 -43.62
CA GLU A 656 -21.63 13.93 -44.05
C GLU A 656 -21.21 15.30 -43.51
N LEU A 657 -22.12 16.27 -43.50
CA LEU A 657 -21.86 17.60 -42.93
C LEU A 657 -21.64 17.52 -41.42
N VAL A 658 -22.48 16.80 -40.67
CA VAL A 658 -22.32 16.70 -39.21
C VAL A 658 -21.08 15.89 -38.83
N GLY A 659 -20.71 14.89 -39.63
CA GLY A 659 -19.46 14.15 -39.47
C GLY A 659 -18.20 15.04 -39.52
N ARG A 660 -18.30 16.26 -40.07
CA ARG A 660 -17.21 17.26 -40.02
C ARG A 660 -17.08 17.94 -38.66
N TYR A 661 -18.14 17.93 -37.85
CA TYR A 661 -18.25 18.65 -36.59
C TYR A 661 -18.29 17.74 -35.36
N THR A 662 -18.79 16.50 -35.48
CA THR A 662 -18.78 15.49 -34.39
C THR A 662 -18.69 14.06 -34.93
N PRO A 663 -17.96 13.15 -34.23
CA PRO A 663 -17.93 11.72 -34.56
C PRO A 663 -19.20 10.97 -34.11
N ALA A 664 -20.14 11.63 -33.44
CA ALA A 664 -21.36 11.02 -32.90
C ALA A 664 -22.30 10.47 -34.00
N ARG A 665 -22.97 9.35 -33.70
CA ARG A 665 -23.94 8.75 -34.61
C ARG A 665 -25.28 9.47 -34.49
N ILE A 666 -25.69 10.17 -35.55
CA ILE A 666 -26.90 11.02 -35.54
C ILE A 666 -28.02 10.42 -36.40
N ARG A 667 -29.25 10.49 -35.88
CA ARG A 667 -30.49 10.20 -36.59
C ARG A 667 -31.24 11.50 -36.84
N PHE A 668 -31.74 11.68 -38.06
CA PHE A 668 -32.58 12.80 -38.43
C PHE A 668 -34.04 12.36 -38.50
N ALA A 669 -34.94 13.18 -37.98
CA ALA A 669 -36.38 12.99 -38.03
C ALA A 669 -37.07 14.27 -38.55
N ASN A 670 -38.23 14.11 -39.17
CA ASN A 670 -39.09 15.24 -39.53
C ASN A 670 -39.95 15.59 -38.30
N ALA A 671 -40.22 16.87 -38.08
CA ALA A 671 -41.27 17.27 -37.16
C ALA A 671 -42.62 16.70 -37.64
N SER A 672 -43.37 16.03 -36.77
CA SER A 672 -44.74 15.60 -37.10
C SER A 672 -45.58 16.84 -37.43
N PRO A 673 -46.41 16.82 -38.50
CA PRO A 673 -47.29 17.94 -38.78
C PRO A 673 -48.26 18.12 -37.60
N SER A 674 -48.25 19.31 -37.01
CA SER A 674 -49.19 19.73 -35.94
C SER A 674 -50.60 19.92 -36.46
#